data_AF-A0A255R662-F1
#
_entry.id   AF-A0A255R662-F1
#
_cell.length_a   1.000
_cell.length_b   1.000
_cell.length_c   1.000
_cell.angle_alpha   90.00
_cell.angle_beta   90.00
_cell.angle_gamma   90.00
#
_symmetry.space_group_name_H-M   'P 1'
#
loop_
_entity.id
_entity.type
_entity.pdbx_description
1 polymer ?
#
loop_
_entity_poly.entity_id
_entity_poly.type
_entity_poly.pdbx_seq_one_letter_code
_entity_poly.pdbx_strand_id
1 'polypeptide(L)'
;MKALPLASARLKLCFAAAVLVIVIAGGCSRAFYRRQADTDVYSLYAEKRAEEAYVIPQLPGIQVDPRSRFFDPSPDDCPELPIPEPTLYGYSLPPLATGDPYVAPGTMETLSDEPESEMIESSEAPEGDSGEELFPPVVTPEELPEELNQPETDLASFETPANDLDSEIERKVAERRQATELASGEHFATLLTQFANEASGAEAAAEEGDVEAGDQASIGMQRDDEEDGNLRIVPIPPEFWDKLPESCLRRMMEFDSARQEYQRTYRNEAAGRIESLRSDAPRLTLPMIAELSTFNNRALQTQKETLYRVALSLTAQRYEYLLRPVRRGNGTGTTYQYFRSDSTSQTGVTVPTGVSVSRTTATAGQFLSSFANDVVLTFNGPQGFSANIASELLINFQQTIFQRDIVFESLTQSERNVIYAARDYIRFQRTLFVSLAERYYRLLLTYRQIEISSLDYFSNLRAFLQGRAEYLQAGRIPRVQVDQFEQNALSSSSSLVRDCNNLETSLDRLKLDVGLPPEMALNLNLEELETLTASDSLTVTRQLVTRTRRSLLDAEGAQLSDRNAAVNGAIVLIRRLEETLQARREIQGTSEPTEAELQTPRLTAKLRLLEARLQSDALKQDRDRLLKADTAPATAFYRTVDLVDSLMLQVQRALNYDAIVSEENSGIIGEEAAQLNVDSRTVDATYETLDQLVLSWKTAEANQNFDEFDDLVDAINRLLAASEELAASHVDRLVPRDPKELDSEIQATISESIGLVDQVETSDLGGLDPVDVETDQAMLLALYQRLDLANQRGDLADARRQIKLAADNLRSILDLNVTHRLFTNRNIINNFESSADGSNTRLSFSLDTPLNRRLERNTYRVALIDYNRTRRALIEQEDNIKFAIREDLRQLRLRRNQFEISVARAALAYERVVSTRLQLQLSVGNVVARDFLEAQQAFTSALNSVASDHISFILERIALFLDTESIRLNEYGYWDETRDDRVVLPAVPDFYDMNPNPYGRLPACLKYSDEIRQNH
;
A
#
# COMPACT_ATOMS: atom_id res chain seq x y z
N MET A 1 4.14 80.10 57.41
CA MET A 1 4.40 78.79 58.06
C MET A 1 3.67 77.71 57.28
N LYS A 2 4.36 76.58 57.05
CA LYS A 2 3.96 75.30 56.42
C LYS A 2 4.00 75.21 54.88
N ALA A 3 5.20 74.92 54.38
CA ALA A 3 5.44 74.26 53.10
C ALA A 3 4.98 72.80 53.18
N LEU A 4 4.16 72.36 52.22
CA LEU A 4 3.75 70.97 52.00
C LEU A 4 4.73 70.29 51.01
N PRO A 5 5.03 68.99 51.16
CA PRO A 5 6.16 68.36 50.48
C PRO A 5 5.79 67.96 49.03
N LEU A 6 6.33 68.68 48.05
CA LEU A 6 6.22 68.41 46.61
C LEU A 6 6.97 67.14 46.15
N ALA A 7 7.75 66.50 47.01
CA ALA A 7 8.60 65.36 46.66
C ALA A 7 7.84 64.02 46.55
N SER A 8 6.79 63.80 47.35
CA SER A 8 6.04 62.53 47.34
C SER A 8 5.06 62.41 46.16
N ALA A 9 4.62 63.53 45.59
CA ALA A 9 3.72 63.56 44.45
C ALA A 9 4.42 63.22 43.12
N ARG A 10 5.68 63.64 42.94
CA ARG A 10 6.47 63.33 41.73
C ARG A 10 6.84 61.85 41.63
N LEU A 11 7.18 61.22 42.76
CA LEU A 11 7.48 59.78 42.79
C LEU A 11 6.24 58.93 42.48
N LYS A 12 5.07 59.29 43.01
CA LYS A 12 3.79 58.63 42.71
C LYS A 12 3.35 58.85 41.26
N LEU A 13 3.62 60.02 40.67
CA LEU A 13 3.32 60.31 39.27
C LEU A 13 4.25 59.53 38.32
N CYS A 14 5.55 59.42 38.64
CA CYS A 14 6.49 58.60 37.87
C CYS A 14 6.19 57.11 38.02
N PHE A 15 5.78 56.63 39.21
CA PHE A 15 5.38 55.24 39.41
C PHE A 15 4.06 54.93 38.69
N ALA A 16 3.07 55.83 38.72
CA ALA A 16 1.83 55.68 37.95
C ALA A 16 2.07 55.76 36.43
N ALA A 17 2.98 56.62 35.97
CA ALA A 17 3.39 56.68 34.57
C ALA A 17 4.19 55.45 34.13
N ALA A 18 5.06 54.91 35.00
CA ALA A 18 5.78 53.66 34.75
C ALA A 18 4.81 52.46 34.72
N VAL A 19 3.85 52.37 35.66
CA VAL A 19 2.80 51.35 35.65
C VAL A 19 1.90 51.49 34.43
N LEU A 20 1.54 52.70 34.01
CA LEU A 20 0.77 52.95 32.79
C LEU A 20 1.56 52.54 31.53
N VAL A 21 2.86 52.84 31.46
CA VAL A 21 3.76 52.43 30.37
C VAL A 21 3.96 50.91 30.38
N ILE A 22 4.06 50.26 31.54
CA ILE A 22 4.14 48.79 31.67
C ILE A 22 2.82 48.13 31.28
N VAL A 23 1.66 48.75 31.57
CA VAL A 23 0.33 48.25 31.15
C VAL A 23 0.07 48.50 29.66
N ILE A 24 0.61 49.57 29.08
CA ILE A 24 0.53 49.88 27.65
C ILE A 24 1.52 49.03 26.84
N ALA A 25 2.74 48.82 27.33
CA ALA A 25 3.78 48.02 26.70
C ALA A 25 3.60 46.51 26.92
N GLY A 26 2.98 46.09 28.03
CA GLY A 26 2.49 44.72 28.26
C GLY A 26 1.15 44.42 27.58
N GLY A 27 0.65 45.34 26.74
CA GLY A 27 -0.62 45.18 26.03
C GLY A 27 -0.57 44.06 24.99
N CYS A 28 -1.34 43.00 25.26
CA CYS A 28 -1.82 41.94 24.34
C CYS A 28 -0.97 41.74 23.06
N SER A 29 0.03 40.86 23.13
CA SER A 29 0.80 40.44 21.97
C SER A 29 -0.06 39.68 20.95
N ARG A 30 0.38 39.63 19.69
CA ARG A 30 -0.27 38.80 18.65
C ARG A 30 -0.37 37.33 19.10
N ALA A 31 0.71 36.80 19.68
CA ALA A 31 0.80 35.46 20.24
C ALA A 31 -0.31 35.16 21.25
N PHE A 32 -0.62 36.11 22.13
CA PHE A 32 -1.67 35.94 23.13
C PHE A 32 -3.04 35.71 22.48
N TYR A 33 -3.41 36.53 21.50
CA TYR A 33 -4.70 36.38 20.79
C TYR A 33 -4.76 35.12 19.94
N ARG A 34 -3.64 34.73 19.32
CA ARG A 34 -3.56 33.47 18.55
C ARG A 34 -3.79 32.25 19.45
N ARG A 35 -3.04 32.13 20.55
CA ARG A 35 -3.18 31.03 21.50
C ARG A 35 -4.57 30.96 22.15
N GLN A 36 -5.16 32.12 22.43
CA GLN A 36 -6.54 32.18 22.92
C GLN A 36 -7.51 31.63 21.89
N ALA A 37 -7.39 32.04 20.61
CA ALA A 37 -8.23 31.54 19.54
C ALA A 37 -8.07 30.02 19.34
N ASP A 38 -6.84 29.51 19.38
CA ASP A 38 -6.54 28.07 19.33
C ASP A 38 -7.24 27.30 20.46
N THR A 39 -7.10 27.79 21.70
CA THR A 39 -7.70 27.17 22.89
C THR A 39 -9.23 27.15 22.81
N ASP A 40 -9.82 28.25 22.34
CA ASP A 40 -11.27 28.36 22.15
C ASP A 40 -11.77 27.37 21.07
N VAL A 41 -11.04 27.19 19.98
CA VAL A 41 -11.38 26.24 18.92
C VAL A 41 -11.26 24.79 19.41
N TYR A 42 -10.16 24.43 20.09
CA TYR A 42 -9.96 23.06 20.58
C TYR A 42 -10.99 22.66 21.64
N SER A 43 -11.29 23.56 22.58
CA SER A 43 -12.31 23.31 23.60
C SER A 43 -13.71 23.17 22.97
N LEU A 44 -14.03 24.00 21.99
CA LEU A 44 -15.28 23.93 21.26
C LEU A 44 -15.43 22.63 20.46
N TYR A 45 -14.36 22.20 19.78
CA TYR A 45 -14.38 20.96 19.02
C TYR A 45 -14.51 19.75 19.96
N ALA A 46 -13.83 19.77 21.11
CA ALA A 46 -13.96 18.74 22.13
C ALA A 46 -15.39 18.66 22.70
N GLU A 47 -16.05 19.80 22.92
CA GLU A 47 -17.47 19.87 23.30
C GLU A 47 -18.36 19.21 22.24
N LYS A 48 -18.21 19.60 20.97
CA LYS A 48 -19.04 19.05 19.87
C LYS A 48 -18.80 17.56 19.63
N ARG A 49 -17.56 17.10 19.78
CA ARG A 49 -17.22 15.68 19.74
C ARG A 49 -17.94 14.87 20.82
N ALA A 50 -18.06 15.40 22.04
CA ALA A 50 -18.75 14.72 23.14
C ALA A 50 -20.28 14.68 22.98
N GLU A 51 -20.84 15.53 22.12
CA GLU A 51 -22.28 15.57 21.85
C GLU A 51 -22.73 14.52 20.82
N GLU A 52 -21.84 14.07 19.93
CA GLU A 52 -22.15 13.14 18.84
C GLU A 52 -22.03 11.68 19.27
N ALA A 53 -22.84 10.81 18.65
CA ALA A 53 -22.91 9.39 19.00
C ALA A 53 -21.84 8.51 18.31
N TYR A 54 -21.19 9.03 17.27
CA TYR A 54 -20.05 8.39 16.60
C TYR A 54 -18.73 9.07 16.99
N VAL A 55 -17.64 8.29 17.07
CA VAL A 55 -16.34 8.77 17.55
C VAL A 55 -15.67 9.64 16.48
N ILE A 56 -15.87 10.96 16.57
CA ILE A 56 -15.08 11.95 15.84
C ILE A 56 -13.65 11.94 16.45
N PRO A 57 -12.56 11.79 15.65
CA PRO A 57 -11.20 11.85 16.18
C PRO A 57 -10.88 13.24 16.71
N GLN A 58 -9.90 13.33 17.62
CA GLN A 58 -9.43 14.63 18.11
C GLN A 58 -8.90 15.47 16.95
N LEU A 59 -9.08 16.79 17.03
CA LEU A 59 -8.58 17.70 16.00
C LEU A 59 -7.04 17.74 16.12
N PRO A 60 -6.27 17.25 15.13
CA PRO A 60 -4.84 17.49 15.13
C PRO A 60 -4.62 19.02 15.04
N GLY A 61 -3.77 19.57 15.90
CA GLY A 61 -3.61 21.03 16.04
C GLY A 61 -3.31 21.72 14.70
N ILE A 62 -3.79 22.95 14.46
CA ILE A 62 -3.80 23.61 13.13
C ILE A 62 -2.43 23.74 12.45
N GLN A 63 -1.36 23.74 13.24
CA GLN A 63 0.01 23.91 12.75
C GLN A 63 0.41 22.81 11.77
N VAL A 64 1.28 23.19 10.84
CA VAL A 64 1.95 22.25 9.93
C VAL A 64 3.01 21.51 10.75
N ASP A 65 3.13 20.20 10.55
CA ASP A 65 4.14 19.39 11.23
C ASP A 65 5.56 19.89 10.88
N PRO A 66 6.49 20.06 11.83
CA PRO A 66 7.88 20.43 11.56
C PRO A 66 8.61 19.54 10.55
N ARG A 67 8.20 18.28 10.40
CA ARG A 67 8.74 17.31 9.43
C ARG A 67 8.22 17.55 8.00
N SER A 68 7.18 18.35 7.85
CA SER A 68 6.58 18.67 6.56
C SER A 68 7.43 19.65 5.77
N ARG A 69 7.44 19.49 4.44
CA ARG A 69 8.07 20.49 3.54
C ARG A 69 7.37 21.85 3.57
N PHE A 70 6.13 21.91 4.05
CA PHE A 70 5.35 23.15 4.12
C PHE A 70 5.53 23.86 5.46
N PHE A 71 6.33 23.29 6.35
CA PHE A 71 6.66 23.93 7.61
C PHE A 71 7.43 25.22 7.36
N ASP A 72 6.94 26.30 7.95
CA ASP A 72 7.62 27.59 7.97
C ASP A 72 8.27 27.75 9.35
N PRO A 73 9.61 27.78 9.45
CA PRO A 73 10.30 27.94 10.73
C PRO A 73 10.24 29.38 11.25
N SER A 74 9.75 30.33 10.46
CA SER A 74 9.62 31.72 10.89
C SER A 74 8.58 31.87 12.01
N PRO A 75 8.65 32.94 12.81
CA PRO A 75 7.71 33.11 13.92
C PRO A 75 6.26 33.22 13.40
N ASP A 76 5.38 32.31 13.83
CA ASP A 76 3.96 32.23 13.47
C ASP A 76 3.19 33.58 13.38
N ASP A 77 3.50 34.57 14.23
CA ASP A 77 2.80 35.88 14.28
C ASP A 77 3.38 36.94 13.33
N CYS A 78 4.55 36.65 12.77
CA CYS A 78 5.32 37.49 11.87
C CYS A 78 6.02 36.58 10.83
N PRO A 79 5.25 35.83 10.02
CA PRO A 79 5.84 34.92 9.04
C PRO A 79 6.68 35.73 8.03
N GLU A 80 7.87 35.23 7.74
CA GLU A 80 8.76 35.87 6.77
C GLU A 80 8.29 35.52 5.35
N LEU A 81 8.53 36.44 4.40
CA LEU A 81 8.31 36.11 3.00
C LEU A 81 9.35 35.07 2.59
N PRO A 82 8.95 33.97 1.92
CA PRO A 82 9.92 32.98 1.46
C PRO A 82 10.89 33.65 0.49
N ILE A 83 12.17 33.25 0.58
CA ILE A 83 13.20 33.71 -0.35
C ILE A 83 12.78 33.23 -1.75
N PRO A 84 12.61 34.12 -2.74
CA PRO A 84 12.10 33.75 -4.07
C PRO A 84 13.14 33.02 -4.94
N GLU A 85 14.16 32.41 -4.34
CA GLU A 85 15.20 31.67 -5.03
C GLU A 85 14.73 30.24 -5.34
N PRO A 86 14.92 29.76 -6.58
CA PRO A 86 14.57 28.40 -6.94
C PRO A 86 15.54 27.43 -6.24
N THR A 87 15.01 26.53 -5.41
CA THR A 87 15.76 25.47 -4.76
C THR A 87 15.39 24.12 -5.37
N LEU A 88 16.39 23.25 -5.52
CA LEU A 88 16.24 21.84 -5.88
C LEU A 88 16.82 21.01 -4.74
N TYR A 89 16.25 19.83 -4.48
CA TYR A 89 16.74 18.90 -3.45
C TYR A 89 16.74 19.51 -2.03
N GLY A 90 15.85 20.47 -1.77
CA GLY A 90 15.75 21.16 -0.48
C GLY A 90 15.02 20.38 0.60
N TYR A 91 14.51 19.19 0.31
CA TYR A 91 13.74 18.36 1.25
C TYR A 91 14.32 16.95 1.31
N SER A 92 14.58 16.46 2.52
CA SER A 92 14.96 15.09 2.83
C SER A 92 13.85 14.40 3.60
N LEU A 93 13.69 13.08 3.45
CA LEU A 93 12.69 12.36 4.21
C LEU A 93 13.00 12.43 5.71
N PRO A 94 12.00 12.76 6.55
CA PRO A 94 12.13 12.68 8.00
C PRO A 94 12.11 11.21 8.46
N PRO A 95 12.54 10.91 9.70
CA PRO A 95 12.29 9.61 10.30
C PRO A 95 10.78 9.37 10.42
N LEU A 96 10.35 8.15 10.06
CA LEU A 96 8.96 7.71 10.04
C LEU A 96 8.70 6.71 11.16
N ALA A 97 7.55 6.81 11.81
CA ALA A 97 7.15 5.88 12.88
C ALA A 97 6.78 4.50 12.33
N THR A 98 6.31 4.45 11.08
CA THR A 98 5.92 3.21 10.38
C THR A 98 7.11 2.39 9.85
N GLY A 99 8.34 2.87 10.02
CA GLY A 99 9.58 2.14 9.70
C GLY A 99 10.68 3.03 9.12
N ASP A 100 11.86 2.47 8.90
CA ASP A 100 12.97 3.19 8.27
C ASP A 100 12.97 3.02 6.74
N PRO A 101 12.82 4.09 5.95
CA PRO A 101 12.82 4.01 4.49
C PRO A 101 14.20 3.69 3.88
N TYR A 102 15.29 3.76 4.65
CA TYR A 102 16.65 3.47 4.19
C TYR A 102 17.14 2.07 4.55
N VAL A 103 16.38 1.31 5.33
CA VAL A 103 16.72 -0.07 5.71
C VAL A 103 16.13 -1.04 4.68
N ALA A 104 16.95 -2.02 4.25
CA ALA A 104 16.48 -3.13 3.42
C ALA A 104 15.51 -4.02 4.24
N PRO A 105 14.48 -4.62 3.63
CA PRO A 105 13.47 -5.41 4.35
C PRO A 105 14.11 -6.52 5.20
N GLY A 106 13.53 -6.79 6.39
CA GLY A 106 13.96 -7.86 7.31
C GLY A 106 14.01 -7.52 8.81
N THR A 107 13.91 -6.25 9.20
CA THR A 107 14.03 -5.78 10.62
C THR A 107 12.80 -5.04 11.17
N MET A 108 11.62 -5.18 10.54
CA MET A 108 10.39 -4.73 11.20
C MET A 108 10.03 -5.69 12.34
N GLU A 109 10.51 -5.36 13.53
CA GLU A 109 9.91 -5.84 14.78
C GLU A 109 8.41 -5.51 14.75
N THR A 110 7.61 -6.53 15.03
CA THR A 110 6.18 -6.41 15.25
C THR A 110 5.91 -5.29 16.24
N LEU A 111 5.19 -4.26 15.81
CA LEU A 111 4.54 -3.28 16.69
C LEU A 111 3.46 -4.00 17.51
N SER A 112 3.90 -4.72 18.52
CA SER A 112 3.08 -5.28 19.59
C SER A 112 3.86 -5.19 20.89
N ASP A 113 4.05 -3.97 21.37
CA ASP A 113 4.16 -3.73 22.80
C ASP A 113 3.37 -2.46 23.13
N GLU A 114 2.54 -2.58 24.16
CA GLU A 114 1.65 -1.52 24.64
C GLU A 114 2.45 -0.23 24.91
N PRO A 115 1.91 0.97 24.61
CA PRO A 115 2.54 2.18 25.08
C PRO A 115 2.35 2.23 26.60
N GLU A 116 3.43 1.96 27.34
CA GLU A 116 3.51 2.41 28.72
C GLU A 116 3.21 3.92 28.75
N SER A 117 2.17 4.23 29.51
CA SER A 117 1.69 5.57 29.76
C SER A 117 2.77 6.43 30.43
N GLU A 118 3.56 7.15 29.65
CA GLU A 118 4.26 8.32 30.14
C GLU A 118 3.31 9.52 30.12
N MET A 119 2.71 9.76 31.29
CA MET A 119 2.10 11.04 31.62
C MET A 119 3.14 12.14 31.46
N ILE A 120 3.00 12.97 30.42
CA ILE A 120 3.65 14.28 30.40
C ILE A 120 2.93 15.14 31.44
N GLU A 121 3.50 15.14 32.64
CA GLU A 121 3.15 16.02 33.74
C GLU A 121 3.41 17.47 33.32
N SER A 122 2.38 18.29 33.52
CA SER A 122 2.38 19.74 33.34
C SER A 122 3.51 20.37 34.16
N SER A 123 4.51 20.97 33.51
CA SER A 123 5.49 21.81 34.19
C SER A 123 5.12 23.29 34.05
N GLU A 124 4.94 23.92 35.21
CA GLU A 124 4.69 25.34 35.46
C GLU A 124 5.68 26.30 34.77
N ALA A 125 5.18 27.52 34.54
CA ALA A 125 5.98 28.68 34.17
C ALA A 125 6.94 29.11 35.31
N PRO A 126 8.07 29.75 34.99
CA PRO A 126 8.70 30.69 35.90
C PRO A 126 8.63 32.13 35.40
N GLU A 127 8.26 33.02 36.33
CA GLU A 127 8.47 34.46 36.25
C GLU A 127 9.97 34.80 36.12
N GLY A 128 10.26 35.92 35.46
CA GLY A 128 11.60 36.25 34.95
C GLY A 128 12.59 36.89 35.92
N ASP A 129 13.80 37.11 35.41
CA ASP A 129 14.58 38.33 35.61
C ASP A 129 15.61 38.50 34.47
N SER A 130 15.96 39.76 34.26
CA SER A 130 16.71 40.47 33.23
C SER A 130 18.19 40.13 33.03
N GLY A 131 18.69 40.37 31.80
CA GLY A 131 20.11 40.48 31.50
C GLY A 131 20.45 40.53 30.00
N GLU A 132 20.78 41.73 29.51
CA GLU A 132 21.63 42.13 28.36
C GLU A 132 22.67 41.06 27.91
N GLU A 133 23.17 40.93 26.66
CA GLU A 133 23.32 41.80 25.50
C GLU A 133 23.97 40.96 24.35
N LEU A 134 23.77 41.40 23.09
CA LEU A 134 24.72 41.38 21.94
C LEU A 134 25.23 40.06 21.30
N PHE A 135 24.76 39.83 20.06
CA PHE A 135 25.48 39.21 18.93
C PHE A 135 26.13 40.32 18.05
N PRO A 136 27.04 40.06 17.07
CA PRO A 136 27.97 38.95 16.76
C PRO A 136 29.41 39.53 16.42
N PRO A 137 30.35 38.98 15.57
CA PRO A 137 30.19 38.40 14.21
C PRO A 137 31.03 37.14 13.85
N VAL A 138 30.49 36.38 12.87
CA VAL A 138 31.11 35.74 11.67
C VAL A 138 32.63 35.61 11.59
N VAL A 139 33.14 34.36 11.40
CA VAL A 139 34.29 34.00 10.55
C VAL A 139 34.10 32.57 9.99
N THR A 140 34.44 32.36 8.71
CA THR A 140 34.36 31.11 7.92
C THR A 140 35.75 30.37 7.87
N PRO A 141 36.05 29.37 7.01
CA PRO A 141 36.51 28.03 7.45
C PRO A 141 37.93 27.63 6.99
N GLU A 142 38.58 26.69 7.68
CA GLU A 142 39.82 25.94 7.28
C GLU A 142 40.26 25.12 8.52
N GLU A 143 40.92 23.96 8.52
CA GLU A 143 41.44 22.98 7.56
C GLU A 143 41.84 21.76 8.45
N LEU A 144 41.79 20.53 7.95
CA LEU A 144 42.39 19.33 8.58
C LEU A 144 43.93 19.42 8.53
N PRO A 145 44.70 18.79 9.45
CA PRO A 145 45.14 17.39 9.23
C PRO A 145 45.47 16.54 10.49
N GLU A 146 45.59 15.22 10.25
CA GLU A 146 46.54 14.20 10.80
C GLU A 146 47.02 14.24 12.27
N GLU A 147 47.37 13.17 12.99
CA GLU A 147 47.36 11.70 12.95
C GLU A 147 48.11 11.28 14.27
N LEU A 148 47.99 10.02 14.70
CA LEU A 148 48.86 9.31 15.67
C LEU A 148 48.89 9.75 17.17
N ASN A 149 48.33 8.90 18.04
CA ASN A 149 49.07 7.92 18.87
C ASN A 149 48.36 7.57 20.19
N GLN A 150 48.24 6.28 20.45
CA GLN A 150 47.99 5.70 21.78
C GLN A 150 49.21 5.93 22.70
N PRO A 151 49.07 5.76 24.03
CA PRO A 151 49.34 4.43 24.60
C PRO A 151 48.46 4.01 25.80
N GLU A 152 48.53 2.70 26.02
CA GLU A 152 48.00 1.85 27.09
C GLU A 152 48.25 2.33 28.53
N THR A 153 47.35 1.99 29.48
CA THR A 153 47.57 0.95 30.52
C THR A 153 46.49 0.98 31.63
N ASP A 154 45.72 -0.12 31.71
CA ASP A 154 45.54 -1.01 32.87
C ASP A 154 45.13 -0.48 34.27
N LEU A 155 43.92 -0.86 34.74
CA LEU A 155 43.67 -1.93 35.73
C LEU A 155 42.26 -1.88 36.38
N ALA A 156 41.50 -2.95 36.11
CA ALA A 156 40.61 -3.73 36.98
C ALA A 156 39.50 -3.04 37.82
N SER A 157 38.24 -3.51 37.66
CA SER A 157 37.71 -4.60 38.51
C SER A 157 36.22 -4.98 38.28
N PHE A 158 35.96 -6.30 38.35
CA PHE A 158 34.74 -7.08 38.65
C PHE A 158 33.65 -7.40 37.58
N GLU A 159 33.82 -8.58 36.96
CA GLU A 159 32.91 -9.77 36.81
C GLU A 159 31.37 -9.58 36.91
N THR A 160 30.52 -10.08 36.00
CA THR A 160 30.27 -11.52 35.66
C THR A 160 29.35 -11.66 34.41
N PRO A 161 29.20 -12.88 33.82
CA PRO A 161 28.86 -13.11 32.42
C PRO A 161 27.44 -13.63 32.16
N ALA A 162 26.87 -13.29 31.00
CA ALA A 162 25.94 -14.12 30.21
C ALA A 162 25.49 -13.34 28.96
N ASN A 163 25.99 -13.71 27.78
CA ASN A 163 25.28 -13.63 26.49
C ASN A 163 26.25 -13.97 25.34
N ASP A 164 26.50 -15.26 25.13
CA ASP A 164 27.16 -15.78 23.91
C ASP A 164 26.28 -16.78 23.14
N LEU A 165 25.07 -17.09 23.65
CA LEU A 165 24.11 -17.93 22.90
C LEU A 165 23.17 -17.10 22.02
N ASP A 166 22.81 -15.89 22.44
CA ASP A 166 21.86 -15.05 21.70
C ASP A 166 22.46 -14.49 20.41
N SER A 167 23.76 -14.18 20.40
CA SER A 167 24.44 -13.63 19.21
C SER A 167 24.66 -14.67 18.10
N GLU A 168 24.87 -15.94 18.46
CA GLU A 168 25.01 -17.02 17.47
C GLU A 168 23.65 -17.52 16.97
N ILE A 169 22.61 -17.45 17.81
CA ILE A 169 21.22 -17.69 17.38
C ILE A 169 20.75 -16.55 16.48
N GLU A 170 20.95 -15.29 16.84
CA GLU A 170 20.60 -14.14 15.98
C GLU A 170 21.37 -14.16 14.66
N ARG A 171 22.64 -14.54 14.67
CA ARG A 171 23.43 -14.68 13.44
C ARG A 171 22.98 -15.87 12.58
N LYS A 172 22.65 -17.02 13.17
CA LYS A 172 22.10 -18.17 12.43
C LYS A 172 20.65 -17.93 11.97
N VAL A 173 19.89 -17.10 12.67
CA VAL A 173 18.54 -16.66 12.29
C VAL A 173 18.63 -15.62 11.16
N ALA A 174 19.61 -14.71 11.18
CA ALA A 174 19.87 -13.76 10.10
C ALA A 174 20.42 -14.46 8.83
N GLU A 175 21.37 -15.40 8.97
CA GLU A 175 21.86 -16.23 7.87
C GLU A 175 20.75 -17.16 7.33
N ARG A 176 19.84 -17.66 8.19
CA ARG A 176 18.65 -18.42 7.76
C ARG A 176 17.61 -17.54 7.07
N ARG A 177 17.35 -16.31 7.54
CA ARG A 177 16.40 -15.37 6.92
C ARG A 177 16.87 -14.91 5.54
N GLN A 178 18.17 -14.64 5.36
CA GLN A 178 18.75 -14.37 4.04
C GLN A 178 18.59 -15.58 3.09
N ALA A 179 18.76 -16.81 3.60
CA ALA A 179 18.52 -18.01 2.79
C ALA A 179 17.03 -18.21 2.42
N THR A 180 16.10 -17.78 3.27
CA THR A 180 14.65 -17.82 3.00
C THR A 180 14.20 -16.72 2.02
N GLU A 181 14.82 -15.53 2.05
CA GLU A 181 14.60 -14.45 1.07
C GLU A 181 15.12 -14.84 -0.32
N LEU A 182 16.24 -15.55 -0.40
CA LEU A 182 16.78 -16.08 -1.66
C LEU A 182 15.84 -17.12 -2.30
N ALA A 183 15.21 -18.01 -1.53
CA ALA A 183 14.45 -19.14 -2.07
C ALA A 183 13.07 -18.79 -2.70
N SER A 184 12.34 -17.84 -2.10
CA SER A 184 10.93 -17.59 -2.45
C SER A 184 10.73 -16.78 -3.74
N GLY A 185 11.65 -15.86 -4.05
CA GLY A 185 11.72 -15.16 -5.33
C GLY A 185 12.42 -15.98 -6.42
N GLU A 186 13.36 -16.84 -6.03
CA GLU A 186 14.09 -17.70 -6.95
C GLU A 186 13.16 -18.69 -7.65
N HIS A 187 12.23 -19.39 -6.99
CA HIS A 187 11.55 -20.50 -7.66
C HIS A 187 10.77 -20.10 -8.94
N PHE A 188 10.05 -18.97 -8.94
CA PHE A 188 9.29 -18.51 -10.12
C PHE A 188 10.17 -17.85 -11.19
N ALA A 189 11.15 -17.03 -10.78
CA ALA A 189 12.14 -16.45 -11.68
C ALA A 189 13.05 -17.53 -12.28
N THR A 190 13.39 -18.56 -11.51
CA THR A 190 14.17 -19.73 -11.92
C THR A 190 13.35 -20.58 -12.87
N LEU A 191 12.07 -20.83 -12.61
CA LEU A 191 11.19 -21.46 -13.60
C LEU A 191 11.16 -20.65 -14.91
N LEU A 192 10.86 -19.35 -14.89
CA LEU A 192 10.82 -18.52 -16.10
C LEU A 192 12.17 -18.42 -16.83
N THR A 193 13.28 -18.33 -16.10
CA THR A 193 14.64 -18.25 -16.68
C THR A 193 15.13 -19.61 -17.17
N GLN A 194 14.92 -20.69 -16.42
CA GLN A 194 15.18 -22.08 -16.83
C GLN A 194 14.44 -22.36 -18.14
N PHE A 195 13.13 -22.10 -18.20
CA PHE A 195 12.35 -22.28 -19.42
C PHE A 195 12.82 -21.40 -20.60
N ALA A 196 13.21 -20.14 -20.37
CA ALA A 196 13.75 -19.27 -21.41
C ALA A 196 15.11 -19.73 -21.97
N ASN A 197 15.88 -20.46 -21.17
CA ASN A 197 17.22 -20.92 -21.52
C ASN A 197 17.20 -22.27 -22.25
N GLU A 198 16.21 -23.10 -21.99
CA GLU A 198 16.16 -24.45 -22.52
C GLU A 198 15.62 -24.54 -23.96
N ALA A 199 14.85 -23.54 -24.42
CA ALA A 199 14.53 -23.39 -25.84
C ALA A 199 15.77 -23.21 -26.71
N SER A 200 16.86 -22.67 -26.14
CA SER A 200 18.11 -22.47 -26.88
C SER A 200 19.04 -23.68 -26.93
N GLY A 201 18.81 -24.66 -26.06
CA GLY A 201 19.60 -25.90 -26.05
C GLY A 201 18.87 -27.12 -26.60
N ALA A 202 17.54 -27.07 -26.69
CA ALA A 202 16.73 -28.11 -27.32
C ALA A 202 17.07 -28.34 -28.80
N GLU A 203 17.44 -27.29 -29.54
CA GLU A 203 17.90 -27.39 -30.94
C GLU A 203 19.31 -27.99 -31.07
N ALA A 204 20.17 -27.85 -30.05
CA ALA A 204 21.52 -28.43 -30.06
C ALA A 204 21.53 -29.95 -29.77
N ALA A 205 20.55 -30.46 -29.01
CA ALA A 205 20.45 -31.87 -28.64
C ALA A 205 19.69 -32.73 -29.66
N ALA A 206 18.92 -32.12 -30.57
CA ALA A 206 18.13 -32.83 -31.58
C ALA A 206 18.93 -33.26 -32.84
N GLU A 207 20.25 -33.02 -32.88
CA GLU A 207 21.06 -33.18 -34.11
C GLU A 207 22.42 -33.87 -33.90
N GLU A 208 22.51 -34.93 -33.10
CA GLU A 208 23.61 -35.90 -33.26
C GLU A 208 23.23 -36.98 -34.29
N GLY A 209 23.38 -36.59 -35.56
CA GLY A 209 23.35 -37.46 -36.73
C GLY A 209 24.25 -36.88 -37.82
N ASP A 210 25.44 -37.47 -37.96
CA ASP A 210 26.41 -37.35 -39.07
C ASP A 210 26.97 -35.97 -39.44
N VAL A 211 28.17 -35.64 -38.92
CA VAL A 211 29.22 -34.91 -39.67
C VAL A 211 30.62 -35.36 -39.23
N GLU A 212 31.45 -35.78 -40.20
CA GLU A 212 32.87 -36.13 -40.04
C GLU A 212 33.77 -34.95 -39.64
N ALA A 213 34.68 -35.26 -38.70
CA ALA A 213 36.08 -34.83 -38.54
C ALA A 213 36.45 -33.33 -38.43
N GLY A 214 36.97 -32.96 -37.24
CA GLY A 214 38.16 -32.11 -37.10
C GLY A 214 38.19 -31.14 -35.93
N ASP A 215 38.64 -31.58 -34.76
CA ASP A 215 39.85 -31.10 -34.03
C ASP A 215 39.77 -31.51 -32.55
N GLN A 216 40.80 -32.18 -32.05
CA GLN A 216 40.83 -32.79 -30.72
C GLN A 216 41.32 -31.77 -29.67
N ALA A 217 40.46 -31.43 -28.71
CA ALA A 217 40.87 -30.96 -27.40
C ALA A 217 40.26 -31.87 -26.33
N SER A 218 41.12 -32.71 -25.75
CA SER A 218 40.82 -33.66 -24.67
C SER A 218 40.32 -32.95 -23.41
N ILE A 219 39.09 -33.26 -23.00
CA ILE A 219 38.55 -33.00 -21.66
C ILE A 219 38.24 -34.35 -21.04
N GLY A 220 38.81 -34.61 -19.86
CA GLY A 220 38.58 -35.83 -19.09
C GLY A 220 37.11 -35.93 -18.68
N MET A 221 36.51 -37.09 -18.91
CA MET A 221 35.18 -37.43 -18.41
C MET A 221 35.27 -37.61 -16.89
N GLN A 222 34.73 -36.63 -16.18
CA GLN A 222 34.26 -36.78 -14.81
C GLN A 222 32.74 -36.83 -14.93
N ARG A 223 32.18 -38.01 -14.70
CA ARG A 223 30.74 -38.30 -14.80
C ARG A 223 30.15 -38.13 -13.41
N ASP A 224 30.21 -36.89 -12.92
CA ASP A 224 29.53 -36.45 -11.71
C ASP A 224 28.52 -35.36 -12.14
N ASP A 225 27.24 -35.57 -11.83
CA ASP A 225 26.11 -34.64 -11.92
C ASP A 225 25.50 -34.30 -13.30
N GLU A 226 25.16 -35.32 -14.11
CA GLU A 226 24.16 -35.18 -15.20
C GLU A 226 22.81 -35.80 -14.79
N GLU A 227 22.24 -35.37 -13.66
CA GLU A 227 20.84 -35.70 -13.29
C GLU A 227 19.85 -34.55 -13.51
N ASP A 228 20.27 -33.43 -14.08
CA ASP A 228 19.37 -32.45 -14.65
C ASP A 228 19.95 -31.96 -15.98
N GLY A 229 19.15 -31.98 -17.04
CA GLY A 229 19.50 -31.49 -18.38
C GLY A 229 19.65 -29.97 -18.42
N ASN A 230 20.53 -29.42 -17.59
CA ASN A 230 20.77 -27.99 -17.44
C ASN A 230 21.57 -27.50 -18.66
N LEU A 231 20.82 -27.15 -19.70
CA LEU A 231 21.34 -26.52 -20.90
C LEU A 231 22.13 -25.26 -20.53
N ARG A 232 23.38 -25.20 -21.00
CA ARG A 232 24.32 -24.11 -20.72
C ARG A 232 23.74 -22.78 -21.23
N ILE A 233 23.32 -21.94 -20.29
CA ILE A 233 22.68 -20.66 -20.54
C ILE A 233 23.59 -19.74 -21.37
N VAL A 234 23.14 -19.33 -22.56
CA VAL A 234 23.87 -18.37 -23.39
C VAL A 234 23.77 -16.98 -22.75
N PRO A 235 24.89 -16.40 -22.27
CA PRO A 235 24.87 -15.07 -21.67
C PRO A 235 24.59 -14.01 -22.74
N ILE A 236 23.87 -12.96 -22.35
CA ILE A 236 23.56 -11.84 -23.23
C ILE A 236 24.84 -11.04 -23.50
N PRO A 237 25.17 -10.70 -24.76
CA PRO A 237 26.36 -9.89 -25.05
C PRO A 237 26.28 -8.48 -24.44
N PRO A 238 27.40 -7.91 -23.93
CA PRO A 238 27.45 -6.56 -23.35
C PRO A 238 26.88 -5.45 -24.23
N GLU A 239 27.01 -5.57 -25.55
CA GLU A 239 26.51 -4.58 -26.52
C GLU A 239 25.00 -4.31 -26.44
N PHE A 240 24.22 -5.26 -25.90
CA PHE A 240 22.77 -5.11 -25.72
C PHE A 240 22.40 -4.44 -24.40
N TRP A 241 23.24 -4.60 -23.37
CA TRP A 241 23.09 -3.90 -22.10
C TRP A 241 23.43 -2.41 -22.27
N ASP A 242 24.50 -2.09 -23.01
CA ASP A 242 24.96 -0.72 -23.26
C ASP A 242 23.96 0.12 -24.07
N LYS A 243 23.03 -0.52 -24.80
CA LYS A 243 21.97 0.16 -25.58
C LYS A 243 20.77 0.56 -24.73
N LEU A 244 20.59 -0.01 -23.54
CA LEU A 244 19.47 0.29 -22.67
C LEU A 244 19.69 1.64 -21.96
N PRO A 245 18.65 2.48 -21.80
CA PRO A 245 18.77 3.72 -21.03
C PRO A 245 19.16 3.43 -19.58
N GLU A 246 20.03 4.27 -19.02
CA GLU A 246 20.51 4.12 -17.63
C GLU A 246 19.35 4.10 -16.62
N SER A 247 18.32 4.94 -16.80
CA SER A 247 17.13 4.95 -15.94
C SER A 247 16.41 3.60 -15.91
N CYS A 248 16.35 2.90 -17.05
CA CYS A 248 15.72 1.60 -17.14
C CYS A 248 16.62 0.50 -16.53
N LEU A 249 17.93 0.57 -16.76
CA LEU A 249 18.89 -0.35 -16.12
C LEU A 249 18.77 -0.28 -14.58
N ARG A 250 18.68 0.92 -13.99
CA ARG A 250 18.49 1.06 -12.53
C ARG A 250 17.25 0.32 -12.03
N ARG A 251 16.14 0.39 -12.76
CA ARG A 251 14.89 -0.29 -12.41
C ARG A 251 14.95 -1.80 -12.61
N MET A 252 15.66 -2.27 -13.65
CA MET A 252 15.88 -3.70 -13.85
C MET A 252 16.70 -4.31 -12.71
N MET A 253 17.71 -3.59 -12.19
CA MET A 253 18.57 -4.08 -11.10
C MET A 253 17.85 -4.23 -9.74
N GLU A 254 16.58 -3.81 -9.64
CA GLU A 254 15.74 -4.10 -8.47
C GLU A 254 15.29 -5.56 -8.40
N PHE A 255 15.30 -6.29 -9.52
CA PHE A 255 14.84 -7.67 -9.59
C PHE A 255 16.00 -8.67 -9.68
N ASP A 256 15.91 -9.74 -8.91
CA ASP A 256 16.94 -10.78 -8.80
C ASP A 256 17.20 -11.47 -10.13
N SER A 257 16.12 -11.74 -10.87
CA SER A 257 16.16 -12.32 -12.21
C SER A 257 17.06 -11.53 -13.17
N ALA A 258 16.92 -10.20 -13.21
CA ALA A 258 17.76 -9.34 -14.03
C ALA A 258 19.19 -9.23 -13.50
N ARG A 259 19.38 -9.22 -12.17
CA ARG A 259 20.72 -9.23 -11.55
C ARG A 259 21.50 -10.50 -11.91
N GLN A 260 20.87 -11.67 -11.85
CA GLN A 260 21.47 -12.94 -12.22
C GLN A 260 21.90 -12.95 -13.69
N GLU A 261 21.07 -12.45 -14.60
CA GLU A 261 21.43 -12.37 -16.04
C GLU A 261 22.58 -11.40 -16.31
N TYR A 262 22.61 -10.28 -15.59
CA TYR A 262 23.72 -9.35 -15.65
C TYR A 262 25.02 -9.99 -15.13
N GLN A 263 24.94 -10.75 -14.04
CA GLN A 263 26.08 -11.52 -13.50
C GLN A 263 26.58 -12.58 -14.48
N ARG A 264 25.70 -13.27 -15.20
CA ARG A 264 26.10 -14.23 -16.25
C ARG A 264 26.92 -13.55 -17.36
N THR A 265 26.58 -12.31 -17.69
CA THR A 265 27.25 -11.52 -18.72
C THR A 265 28.63 -11.02 -18.28
N TYR A 266 28.70 -10.34 -17.12
CA TYR A 266 29.91 -9.66 -16.66
C TYR A 266 30.74 -10.46 -15.64
N ARG A 267 30.27 -11.64 -15.22
CA ARG A 267 30.90 -12.56 -14.25
C ARG A 267 31.51 -11.82 -13.06
N ASN A 268 32.84 -11.85 -12.92
CA ASN A 268 33.58 -11.31 -11.78
C ASN A 268 33.52 -9.78 -11.67
N GLU A 269 33.20 -9.05 -12.76
CA GLU A 269 33.05 -7.58 -12.74
C GLU A 269 31.62 -7.13 -12.42
N ALA A 270 30.67 -8.06 -12.32
CA ALA A 270 29.25 -7.73 -12.19
C ALA A 270 28.90 -7.14 -10.82
N ALA A 271 29.43 -7.69 -9.72
CA ALA A 271 29.03 -7.30 -8.36
C ALA A 271 29.25 -5.81 -8.07
N GLY A 272 30.43 -5.27 -8.37
CA GLY A 272 30.73 -3.85 -8.18
C GLY A 272 29.94 -2.92 -9.10
N ARG A 273 29.61 -3.37 -10.33
CA ARG A 273 28.78 -2.59 -11.26
C ARG A 273 27.31 -2.60 -10.88
N ILE A 274 26.77 -3.74 -10.44
CA ILE A 274 25.38 -3.86 -9.96
C ILE A 274 25.17 -2.88 -8.81
N GLU A 275 26.09 -2.84 -7.84
CA GLU A 275 25.94 -1.93 -6.71
C GLU A 275 25.93 -0.46 -7.14
N SER A 276 26.77 -0.07 -8.11
CA SER A 276 26.73 1.29 -8.67
C SER A 276 25.46 1.63 -9.49
N LEU A 277 24.77 0.61 -10.00
CA LEU A 277 23.53 0.76 -10.78
C LEU A 277 22.28 0.67 -9.91
N ARG A 278 22.37 0.12 -8.70
CA ARG A 278 21.25 0.10 -7.76
C ARG A 278 21.00 1.50 -7.24
N SER A 279 19.73 1.81 -7.02
CA SER A 279 19.35 3.11 -6.49
C SER A 279 19.47 3.07 -4.96
N ASP A 280 20.28 3.97 -4.40
CA ASP A 280 20.31 4.28 -2.95
C ASP A 280 19.07 5.06 -2.50
N ALA A 281 17.99 5.00 -3.28
CA ALA A 281 16.79 5.77 -3.00
C ALA A 281 15.99 5.11 -1.85
N PRO A 282 15.34 5.92 -1.01
CA PRO A 282 14.47 5.42 0.05
C PRO A 282 13.36 4.53 -0.53
N ARG A 283 13.11 3.39 0.12
CA ARG A 283 12.11 2.38 -0.25
C ARG A 283 10.90 2.53 0.64
N LEU A 284 9.76 2.93 0.06
CA LEU A 284 8.55 3.19 0.82
C LEU A 284 7.57 2.02 0.77
N THR A 285 6.98 1.70 1.93
CA THR A 285 5.81 0.83 2.07
C THR A 285 4.52 1.65 2.03
N LEU A 286 3.36 1.01 1.87
CA LEU A 286 2.06 1.71 1.93
C LEU A 286 1.83 2.45 3.27
N PRO A 287 2.15 1.88 4.46
CA PRO A 287 2.10 2.62 5.72
C PRO A 287 2.96 3.89 5.72
N MET A 288 4.19 3.83 5.21
CA MET A 288 5.08 5.00 5.11
C MET A 288 4.51 6.08 4.20
N ILE A 289 3.92 5.68 3.06
CA ILE A 289 3.26 6.60 2.12
C ILE A 289 2.05 7.29 2.81
N ALA A 290 1.25 6.53 3.55
CA ALA A 290 0.13 7.06 4.31
C ALA A 290 0.61 8.05 5.37
N GLU A 291 1.62 7.69 6.17
CA GLU A 291 2.22 8.54 7.20
C GLU A 291 2.72 9.86 6.60
N LEU A 292 3.54 9.79 5.55
CA LEU A 292 4.05 10.97 4.84
C LEU A 292 2.92 11.88 4.35
N SER A 293 1.82 11.29 3.85
CA SER A 293 0.68 12.06 3.37
C SER A 293 -0.04 12.83 4.48
N THR A 294 -0.01 12.35 5.72
CA THR A 294 -0.71 13.02 6.84
C THR A 294 -0.18 14.42 7.11
N PHE A 295 1.11 14.67 6.85
CA PHE A 295 1.75 15.97 7.07
C PHE A 295 2.24 16.67 5.80
N ASN A 296 2.44 15.96 4.68
CA ASN A 296 2.85 16.56 3.40
C ASN A 296 1.70 16.75 2.40
N ASN A 297 0.47 16.28 2.65
CA ASN A 297 -0.61 16.48 1.68
C ASN A 297 -1.28 17.87 1.83
N ARG A 298 -1.21 18.68 0.77
CA ARG A 298 -1.78 20.05 0.75
C ARG A 298 -3.30 20.09 0.91
N ALA A 299 -4.00 19.14 0.29
CA ALA A 299 -5.45 19.09 0.32
C ALA A 299 -5.96 18.70 1.71
N LEU A 300 -5.26 17.78 2.39
CA LEU A 300 -5.54 17.43 3.78
C LEU A 300 -5.37 18.63 4.71
N GLN A 301 -4.25 19.36 4.59
CA GLN A 301 -4.03 20.60 5.34
C GLN A 301 -5.12 21.65 5.06
N THR A 302 -5.57 21.78 3.81
CA THR A 302 -6.66 22.70 3.44
C THR A 302 -7.99 22.32 4.11
N GLN A 303 -8.29 21.03 4.22
CA GLN A 303 -9.51 20.57 4.90
C GLN A 303 -9.46 20.83 6.41
N LYS A 304 -8.29 20.60 7.03
CA LYS A 304 -8.02 20.95 8.43
C LYS A 304 -8.20 22.44 8.70
N GLU A 305 -7.66 23.30 7.84
CA GLU A 305 -7.84 24.75 7.91
C GLU A 305 -9.29 25.19 7.71
N THR A 306 -10.03 24.50 6.84
CA THR A 306 -11.46 24.76 6.62
C THR A 306 -12.26 24.49 7.87
N LEU A 307 -12.08 23.33 8.50
CA LEU A 307 -12.69 22.98 9.78
C LEU A 307 -12.35 24.00 10.87
N TYR A 308 -11.07 24.39 10.98
CA TYR A 308 -10.62 25.39 11.94
C TYR A 308 -11.28 26.77 11.71
N ARG A 309 -11.38 27.24 10.46
CA ARG A 309 -12.06 28.50 10.12
C ARG A 309 -13.56 28.46 10.44
N VAL A 310 -14.21 27.32 10.20
CA VAL A 310 -15.63 27.14 10.56
C VAL A 310 -15.80 27.18 12.09
N ALA A 311 -14.88 26.57 12.85
CA ALA A 311 -14.88 26.66 14.31
C ALA A 311 -14.67 28.10 14.81
N LEU A 312 -13.74 28.87 14.23
CA LEU A 312 -13.57 30.30 14.53
C LEU A 312 -14.84 31.12 14.23
N SER A 313 -15.56 30.78 13.17
CA SER A 313 -16.84 31.45 12.88
C SER A 313 -17.86 31.22 14.00
N LEU A 314 -17.86 30.03 14.60
CA LEU A 314 -18.74 29.68 15.70
C LEU A 314 -18.32 30.35 17.02
N THR A 315 -17.02 30.46 17.32
CA THR A 315 -16.57 31.21 18.50
C THR A 315 -17.04 32.66 18.42
N ALA A 316 -16.98 33.28 17.24
CA ALA A 316 -17.52 34.62 16.98
C ALA A 316 -19.05 34.69 17.19
N GLN A 317 -19.82 33.70 16.72
CA GLN A 317 -21.27 33.66 16.96
C GLN A 317 -21.61 33.49 18.44
N ARG A 318 -20.90 32.62 19.18
CA ARG A 318 -21.09 32.44 20.63
C ARG A 318 -20.76 33.71 21.41
N TYR A 319 -19.77 34.47 20.96
CA TYR A 319 -19.38 35.73 21.59
C TYR A 319 -20.50 36.79 21.61
N GLU A 320 -21.41 36.78 20.63
CA GLU A 320 -22.60 37.66 20.64
C GLU A 320 -23.53 37.42 21.83
N TYR A 321 -23.50 36.22 22.44
CA TYR A 321 -24.32 35.85 23.59
C TYR A 321 -23.63 36.06 24.94
N LEU A 322 -22.35 36.46 24.92
CA LEU A 322 -21.57 36.87 26.08
C LEU A 322 -21.60 38.40 26.25
N LEU A 323 -21.17 38.89 27.42
CA LEU A 323 -20.98 40.33 27.62
C LEU A 323 -19.73 40.77 26.85
N ARG A 324 -19.92 41.55 25.78
CA ARG A 324 -18.84 42.08 24.93
C ARG A 324 -18.53 43.53 25.27
N PRO A 325 -17.50 43.81 26.09
CA PRO A 325 -17.01 45.16 26.30
C PRO A 325 -16.17 45.61 25.09
N VAL A 326 -16.48 46.77 24.55
CA VAL A 326 -15.76 47.45 23.47
C VAL A 326 -15.36 48.83 23.99
N ARG A 327 -14.10 49.22 23.76
CA ARG A 327 -13.61 50.57 24.08
C ARG A 327 -13.50 51.37 22.78
N ARG A 328 -13.96 52.62 22.79
CA ARG A 328 -13.89 53.57 21.66
C ARG A 328 -13.16 54.84 22.10
N GLY A 329 -12.18 55.30 21.34
CA GLY A 329 -11.50 56.58 21.62
C GLY A 329 -10.72 56.57 22.94
N ASN A 330 -9.80 55.62 23.14
CA ASN A 330 -8.95 55.55 24.34
C ASN A 330 -7.87 56.66 24.36
N GLY A 331 -8.27 57.94 24.31
CA GLY A 331 -7.38 59.11 24.40
C GLY A 331 -6.48 59.38 23.19
N THR A 332 -6.57 58.61 22.10
CA THR A 332 -5.69 58.73 20.92
C THR A 332 -6.30 59.46 19.72
N GLY A 333 -7.61 59.71 19.73
CA GLY A 333 -8.29 60.46 18.67
C GLY A 333 -8.55 61.90 19.12
N THR A 334 -7.94 62.88 18.43
CA THR A 334 -8.30 64.29 18.59
C THR A 334 -8.88 64.79 17.28
N THR A 335 -10.05 65.42 17.34
CA THR A 335 -10.67 66.02 16.15
C THR A 335 -10.56 67.52 16.27
N TYR A 336 -9.69 68.14 15.48
CA TYR A 336 -9.71 69.58 15.28
C TYR A 336 -10.90 69.95 14.40
N GLN A 337 -11.75 70.83 14.90
CA GLN A 337 -12.90 71.34 14.19
C GLN A 337 -12.76 72.86 14.05
N TYR A 338 -12.81 73.33 12.82
CA TYR A 338 -12.99 74.74 12.50
C TYR A 338 -14.34 74.87 11.80
N PHE A 339 -15.26 75.65 12.38
CA PHE A 339 -16.47 76.03 11.67
C PHE A 339 -16.69 77.53 11.81
N ARG A 340 -17.25 78.13 10.76
CA ARG A 340 -17.57 79.55 10.73
C ARG A 340 -19.06 79.72 10.47
N SER A 341 -19.76 80.37 11.38
CA SER A 341 -21.19 80.68 11.26
C SER A 341 -21.44 82.13 11.66
N ASP A 342 -22.23 82.85 10.86
CA ASP A 342 -22.62 84.24 11.07
C ASP A 342 -21.47 85.16 11.51
N SER A 343 -20.43 85.24 10.68
CA SER A 343 -19.19 86.03 10.89
C SER A 343 -18.29 85.59 12.05
N THR A 344 -18.73 84.66 12.89
CA THR A 344 -17.97 84.10 14.02
C THR A 344 -17.26 82.81 13.60
N SER A 345 -15.94 82.75 13.78
CA SER A 345 -15.17 81.51 13.59
C SER A 345 -14.99 80.81 14.92
N GLN A 346 -15.37 79.54 15.04
CA GLN A 346 -15.10 78.73 16.22
C GLN A 346 -14.08 77.65 15.84
N THR A 347 -13.01 77.58 16.64
CA THR A 347 -12.01 76.52 16.60
C THR A 347 -12.14 75.68 17.85
N GLY A 348 -12.10 74.36 17.72
CA GLY A 348 -12.06 73.48 18.86
C GLY A 348 -11.34 72.17 18.60
N VAL A 349 -10.90 71.52 19.67
CA VAL A 349 -10.37 70.16 19.66
C VAL A 349 -11.30 69.30 20.50
N THR A 350 -11.79 68.22 19.88
CA THR A 350 -12.71 67.25 20.48
C THR A 350 -11.94 65.98 20.81
N VAL A 351 -12.02 65.51 22.05
CA VAL A 351 -11.37 64.28 22.53
C VAL A 351 -12.47 63.31 22.99
N PRO A 352 -13.00 62.47 22.09
CA PRO A 352 -14.03 61.51 22.46
C PRO A 352 -13.41 60.27 23.10
N THR A 353 -14.01 59.84 24.21
CA THR A 353 -13.73 58.58 24.89
C THR A 353 -15.03 57.84 25.13
N GLY A 354 -15.02 56.52 25.11
CA GLY A 354 -16.22 55.75 25.38
C GLY A 354 -15.96 54.26 25.58
N VAL A 355 -16.89 53.62 26.26
CA VAL A 355 -16.91 52.19 26.54
C VAL A 355 -18.33 51.71 26.33
N SER A 356 -18.52 50.63 25.59
CA SER A 356 -19.81 50.00 25.37
C SER A 356 -19.77 48.53 25.73
N VAL A 357 -20.84 48.00 26.32
CA VAL A 357 -21.01 46.57 26.55
C VAL A 357 -22.27 46.13 25.81
N SER A 358 -22.15 45.09 24.97
CA SER A 358 -23.30 44.51 24.26
C SER A 358 -23.48 43.03 24.60
N ARG A 359 -24.72 42.52 24.54
CA ARG A 359 -25.03 41.10 24.69
C ARG A 359 -26.37 40.74 24.05
N THR A 360 -26.45 39.60 23.37
CA THR A 360 -27.70 38.95 22.96
C THR A 360 -28.17 37.97 24.03
N THR A 361 -29.45 38.03 24.40
CA THR A 361 -30.04 37.18 25.45
C THR A 361 -30.57 35.88 24.87
N ALA A 362 -30.77 34.88 25.74
CA ALA A 362 -31.42 33.60 25.41
C ALA A 362 -32.87 33.76 24.89
N THR A 363 -33.47 34.95 24.99
CA THR A 363 -34.80 35.26 24.46
C THR A 363 -34.77 36.02 23.13
N ALA A 364 -33.60 36.21 22.51
CA ALA A 364 -33.38 37.05 21.32
C ALA A 364 -33.48 38.57 21.59
N GLY A 365 -33.24 38.99 22.83
CA GLY A 365 -33.13 40.41 23.18
C GLY A 365 -31.69 40.89 22.98
N GLN A 366 -31.50 42.06 22.38
CA GLN A 366 -30.20 42.70 22.22
C GLN A 366 -30.07 43.82 23.25
N PHE A 367 -29.08 43.69 24.12
CA PHE A 367 -28.74 44.69 25.13
C PHE A 367 -27.45 45.41 24.71
N LEU A 368 -27.44 46.73 24.83
CA LEU A 368 -26.28 47.59 24.61
C LEU A 368 -26.26 48.69 25.68
N SER A 369 -25.17 48.81 26.41
CA SER A 369 -24.92 49.92 27.33
C SER A 369 -23.64 50.62 26.93
N SER A 370 -23.69 51.86 26.48
CA SER A 370 -22.53 52.66 26.09
C SER A 370 -22.40 53.93 26.92
N PHE A 371 -21.25 54.12 27.54
CA PHE A 371 -20.85 55.34 28.21
C PHE A 371 -19.82 56.06 27.33
N ALA A 372 -20.01 57.33 27.05
CA ALA A 372 -19.09 58.17 26.30
C ALA A 372 -18.83 59.47 27.06
N ASN A 373 -17.58 59.95 27.05
CA ASN A 373 -17.22 61.29 27.46
C ASN A 373 -16.57 62.01 26.28
N ASP A 374 -17.04 63.23 26.01
CA ASP A 374 -16.53 64.09 24.98
C ASP A 374 -16.00 65.38 25.60
N VAL A 375 -14.70 65.64 25.43
CA VAL A 375 -14.05 66.86 25.91
C VAL A 375 -13.83 67.78 24.73
N VAL A 376 -14.53 68.91 24.70
CA VAL A 376 -14.42 69.94 23.65
C VAL A 376 -13.67 71.14 24.22
N LEU A 377 -12.45 71.35 23.73
CA LEU A 377 -11.65 72.54 24.00
C LEU A 377 -11.89 73.55 22.89
N THR A 378 -12.62 74.63 23.13
CA THR A 378 -12.82 75.71 22.14
C THR A 378 -11.79 76.81 22.35
N PHE A 379 -11.12 77.29 21.30
CA PHE A 379 -10.05 78.29 21.42
C PHE A 379 -10.49 79.71 20.99
N ASN A 380 -11.30 79.83 19.92
CA ASN A 380 -11.73 81.13 19.38
C ASN A 380 -13.27 81.32 19.43
N GLY A 381 -13.93 80.95 20.53
CA GLY A 381 -15.39 81.12 20.67
C GLY A 381 -15.81 82.55 21.08
N PRO A 382 -17.12 82.88 21.03
CA PRO A 382 -17.67 84.15 21.55
C PRO A 382 -17.31 84.43 23.02
N GLN A 383 -16.95 83.39 23.78
CA GLN A 383 -16.57 83.46 25.20
C GLN A 383 -15.05 83.19 25.43
N GLY A 384 -14.23 83.13 24.38
CA GLY A 384 -12.78 82.82 24.49
C GLY A 384 -12.48 81.32 24.60
N PHE A 385 -11.45 80.97 25.39
CA PHE A 385 -11.09 79.57 25.67
C PHE A 385 -12.12 78.93 26.61
N SER A 386 -12.71 77.81 26.22
CA SER A 386 -13.61 77.04 27.08
C SER A 386 -13.31 75.54 26.97
N ALA A 387 -13.44 74.84 28.10
CA ALA A 387 -13.29 73.38 28.17
C ALA A 387 -14.63 72.80 28.61
N ASN A 388 -15.36 72.19 27.68
CA ASN A 388 -16.66 71.60 27.95
C ASN A 388 -16.53 70.08 27.99
N ILE A 389 -17.04 69.46 29.04
CA ILE A 389 -17.07 67.99 29.19
C ILE A 389 -18.53 67.56 29.08
N ALA A 390 -18.85 66.78 28.05
CA ALA A 390 -20.15 66.16 27.87
C ALA A 390 -20.02 64.66 28.13
N SER A 391 -20.76 64.14 29.10
CA SER A 391 -20.85 62.70 29.36
C SER A 391 -22.22 62.20 28.89
N GLU A 392 -22.25 61.07 28.18
CA GLU A 392 -23.48 60.40 27.73
C GLU A 392 -23.44 58.92 28.13
N LEU A 393 -24.42 58.45 28.92
CA LEU A 393 -24.70 57.03 29.14
C LEU A 393 -25.97 56.65 28.38
N LEU A 394 -25.85 55.76 27.40
CA LEU A 394 -26.93 55.19 26.62
C LEU A 394 -27.10 53.73 27.01
N ILE A 395 -28.29 53.36 27.43
CA ILE A 395 -28.73 51.97 27.63
C ILE A 395 -29.81 51.71 26.58
N ASN A 396 -29.63 50.68 25.77
CA ASN A 396 -30.54 50.27 24.72
C ASN A 396 -30.87 48.79 24.89
N PHE A 397 -32.15 48.47 24.92
CA PHE A 397 -32.64 47.11 24.94
C PHE A 397 -33.67 46.94 23.83
N GLN A 398 -33.38 46.04 22.90
CA GLN A 398 -34.27 45.70 21.80
C GLN A 398 -34.71 44.25 21.96
N GLN A 399 -36.00 43.96 21.84
CA GLN A 399 -36.55 42.61 21.89
C GLN A 399 -37.58 42.44 20.78
N THR A 400 -37.35 41.46 19.91
CA THR A 400 -38.38 41.01 18.97
C THR A 400 -39.32 40.02 19.67
N ILE A 401 -40.63 40.18 19.51
CA ILE A 401 -41.61 39.33 20.22
C ILE A 401 -41.91 38.06 19.44
N PHE A 402 -42.11 38.16 18.12
CA PHE A 402 -42.54 37.04 17.28
C PHE A 402 -41.41 36.41 16.46
N GLN A 403 -40.32 37.13 16.18
CA GLN A 403 -39.24 36.68 15.27
C GLN A 403 -37.98 36.19 16.00
N ARG A 404 -38.15 35.64 17.20
CA ARG A 404 -37.04 35.27 18.08
C ARG A 404 -36.08 34.27 17.43
N ASP A 405 -36.62 33.33 16.66
CA ASP A 405 -35.83 32.27 16.04
C ASP A 405 -34.96 32.76 14.86
N ILE A 406 -35.32 33.88 14.21
CA ILE A 406 -34.49 34.47 13.15
C ILE A 406 -33.16 34.97 13.73
N VAL A 407 -33.17 35.48 14.97
CA VAL A 407 -31.96 35.94 15.67
C VAL A 407 -31.07 34.77 16.07
N PHE A 408 -31.66 33.61 16.39
CA PHE A 408 -30.92 32.43 16.81
C PHE A 408 -30.25 31.68 15.65
N GLU A 409 -30.78 31.82 14.43
CA GLU A 409 -30.37 31.02 13.28
C GLU A 409 -28.87 31.08 12.97
N SER A 410 -28.22 32.23 13.13
CA SER A 410 -26.79 32.35 12.85
C SER A 410 -25.94 31.46 13.77
N LEU A 411 -26.31 31.38 15.06
CA LEU A 411 -25.64 30.49 16.00
C LEU A 411 -25.98 29.03 15.71
N THR A 412 -27.25 28.71 15.44
CA THR A 412 -27.67 27.35 15.10
C THR A 412 -26.92 26.82 13.88
N GLN A 413 -26.87 27.59 12.80
CA GLN A 413 -26.18 27.18 11.57
C GLN A 413 -24.67 27.03 11.79
N SER A 414 -24.03 27.96 12.52
CA SER A 414 -22.61 27.85 12.83
C SER A 414 -22.27 26.62 13.68
N GLU A 415 -23.14 26.22 14.63
CA GLU A 415 -22.93 24.99 15.40
C GLU A 415 -22.99 23.75 14.52
N ARG A 416 -23.94 23.70 13.57
CA ARG A 416 -24.07 22.57 12.63
C ARG A 416 -22.94 22.52 11.62
N ASN A 417 -22.50 23.68 11.11
CA ASN A 417 -21.41 23.75 10.13
C ASN A 417 -20.11 23.14 10.66
N VAL A 418 -19.80 23.27 11.96
CA VAL A 418 -18.62 22.62 12.57
C VAL A 418 -18.71 21.10 12.47
N ILE A 419 -19.88 20.53 12.74
CA ILE A 419 -20.11 19.08 12.65
C ILE A 419 -20.02 18.62 11.19
N TYR A 420 -20.59 19.38 10.25
CA TYR A 420 -20.50 19.06 8.82
C TYR A 420 -19.05 19.06 8.33
N ALA A 421 -18.30 20.12 8.65
CA ALA A 421 -16.89 20.22 8.29
C ALA A 421 -16.03 19.12 8.95
N ALA A 422 -16.36 18.71 10.18
CA ALA A 422 -15.67 17.61 10.85
C ALA A 422 -15.91 16.27 10.13
N ARG A 423 -17.14 16.00 9.73
CA ARG A 423 -17.52 14.81 8.94
C ARG A 423 -16.83 14.80 7.57
N ASP A 424 -16.81 15.94 6.89
CA ASP A 424 -16.14 16.09 5.59
C ASP A 424 -14.64 15.84 5.71
N TYR A 425 -14.00 16.35 6.77
CA TYR A 425 -12.58 16.10 7.06
C TYR A 425 -12.26 14.61 7.28
N ILE A 426 -13.04 13.92 8.10
CA ILE A 426 -12.84 12.47 8.38
C ILE A 426 -13.01 11.65 7.10
N ARG A 427 -14.08 11.91 6.35
CA ARG A 427 -14.35 11.20 5.10
C ARG A 427 -13.27 11.50 4.05
N PHE A 428 -12.74 12.72 4.03
CA PHE A 428 -11.62 13.09 3.18
C PHE A 428 -10.35 12.29 3.54
N GLN A 429 -10.01 12.12 4.82
CA GLN A 429 -8.87 11.28 5.24
C GLN A 429 -9.01 9.84 4.74
N ARG A 430 -10.19 9.24 4.90
CA ARG A 430 -10.47 7.88 4.44
C ARG A 430 -10.37 7.75 2.91
N THR A 431 -10.96 8.71 2.20
CA THR A 431 -10.89 8.76 0.73
C THR A 431 -9.45 8.95 0.22
N LEU A 432 -8.67 9.79 0.91
CA LEU A 432 -7.26 10.00 0.60
C LEU A 432 -6.47 8.69 0.75
N PHE A 433 -6.64 7.98 1.86
CA PHE A 433 -6.00 6.67 2.08
C PHE A 433 -6.31 5.69 0.94
N VAL A 434 -7.59 5.51 0.57
CA VAL A 434 -7.98 4.63 -0.53
C VAL A 434 -7.32 5.04 -1.85
N SER A 435 -7.24 6.34 -2.15
CA SER A 435 -6.57 6.83 -3.36
C SER A 435 -5.06 6.59 -3.36
N LEU A 436 -4.42 6.57 -2.18
CA LEU A 436 -3.00 6.24 -2.03
C LEU A 436 -2.76 4.74 -2.20
N ALA A 437 -3.62 3.90 -1.61
CA ALA A 437 -3.59 2.45 -1.79
C ALA A 437 -3.74 2.06 -3.27
N GLU A 438 -4.70 2.66 -3.99
CA GLU A 438 -4.88 2.45 -5.43
C GLU A 438 -3.62 2.77 -6.24
N ARG A 439 -2.93 3.88 -5.92
CA ARG A 439 -1.68 4.27 -6.59
C ARG A 439 -0.53 3.32 -6.25
N TYR A 440 -0.41 2.94 -4.99
CA TYR A 440 0.62 2.02 -4.51
C TYR A 440 0.51 0.66 -5.20
N TYR A 441 -0.67 0.02 -5.16
CA TYR A 441 -0.87 -1.29 -5.77
C TYR A 441 -0.73 -1.26 -7.32
N ARG A 442 -1.13 -0.16 -7.98
CA ARG A 442 -0.85 0.02 -9.42
C ARG A 442 0.64 0.17 -9.73
N LEU A 443 1.40 0.81 -8.84
CA LEU A 443 2.85 0.88 -8.97
C LEU A 443 3.48 -0.51 -8.82
N LEU A 444 3.05 -1.32 -7.85
CA LEU A 444 3.51 -2.71 -7.72
C LEU A 444 3.26 -3.52 -8.99
N LEU A 445 2.09 -3.39 -9.62
CA LEU A 445 1.82 -4.00 -10.93
C LEU A 445 2.76 -3.50 -12.03
N THR A 446 3.15 -2.22 -11.98
CA THR A 446 4.10 -1.65 -12.95
C THR A 446 5.51 -2.19 -12.73
N TYR A 447 5.94 -2.36 -11.47
CA TYR A 447 7.20 -3.06 -11.14
C TYR A 447 7.18 -4.50 -11.69
N ARG A 448 6.11 -5.25 -11.40
CA ARG A 448 5.95 -6.62 -11.92
C ARG A 448 6.00 -6.66 -13.45
N GLN A 449 5.38 -5.69 -14.12
CA GLN A 449 5.43 -5.60 -15.58
C GLN A 449 6.85 -5.37 -16.10
N ILE A 450 7.68 -4.56 -15.42
CA ILE A 450 9.09 -4.36 -15.79
C ILE A 450 9.88 -5.65 -15.66
N GLU A 451 9.67 -6.40 -14.57
CA GLU A 451 10.31 -7.71 -14.39
C GLU A 451 9.95 -8.66 -15.56
N ILE A 452 8.66 -8.78 -15.88
CA ILE A 452 8.18 -9.61 -17.00
C ILE A 452 8.75 -9.14 -18.33
N SER A 453 8.69 -7.83 -18.61
CA SER A 453 9.22 -7.23 -19.84
C SER A 453 10.73 -7.43 -19.96
N SER A 454 11.46 -7.49 -18.84
CA SER A 454 12.89 -7.79 -18.83
C SER A 454 13.17 -9.24 -19.22
N LEU A 455 12.43 -10.19 -18.65
CA LEU A 455 12.53 -11.62 -18.98
C LEU A 455 12.15 -11.89 -20.43
N ASP A 456 11.08 -11.26 -20.94
CA ASP A 456 10.65 -11.36 -22.34
C ASP A 456 11.68 -10.75 -23.29
N TYR A 457 12.33 -9.63 -22.92
CA TYR A 457 13.43 -9.09 -23.70
C TYR A 457 14.60 -10.08 -23.78
N PHE A 458 14.98 -10.68 -22.66
CA PHE A 458 16.08 -11.65 -22.62
C PHE A 458 15.78 -12.92 -23.42
N SER A 459 14.58 -13.49 -23.32
CA SER A 459 14.20 -14.69 -24.08
C SER A 459 14.19 -14.44 -25.59
N ASN A 460 13.55 -13.35 -26.04
CA ASN A 460 13.50 -12.99 -27.46
C ASN A 460 14.90 -12.65 -28.00
N LEU A 461 15.75 -12.02 -27.20
CA LEU A 461 17.12 -11.69 -27.59
C LEU A 461 17.97 -12.95 -27.78
N ARG A 462 17.86 -13.95 -26.88
CA ARG A 462 18.56 -15.23 -27.05
C ARG A 462 18.11 -15.95 -28.31
N ALA A 463 16.80 -16.03 -28.55
CA ALA A 463 16.24 -16.63 -29.76
C ALA A 463 16.79 -15.95 -31.03
N PHE A 464 16.88 -14.62 -31.05
CA PHE A 464 17.50 -13.89 -32.15
C PHE A 464 18.99 -14.23 -32.33
N LEU A 465 19.77 -14.23 -31.23
CA LEU A 465 21.21 -14.48 -31.29
C LEU A 465 21.52 -15.89 -31.77
N GLN A 466 20.79 -16.87 -31.27
CA GLN A 466 20.91 -18.26 -31.69
C GLN A 466 20.45 -18.44 -33.14
N GLY A 467 19.26 -17.94 -33.51
CA GLY A 467 18.77 -18.04 -34.88
C GLY A 467 19.72 -17.40 -35.90
N ARG A 468 20.39 -16.30 -35.52
CA ARG A 468 21.44 -15.68 -36.33
C ARG A 468 22.69 -16.56 -36.44
N ALA A 469 23.12 -17.19 -35.35
CA ALA A 469 24.26 -18.10 -35.35
C ALA A 469 24.01 -19.31 -36.26
N GLU A 470 22.83 -19.93 -36.17
CA GLU A 470 22.45 -21.10 -36.96
C GLU A 470 22.29 -20.78 -38.46
N TYR A 471 21.74 -19.61 -38.78
CA TYR A 471 21.69 -19.12 -40.17
C TYR A 471 23.10 -18.94 -40.76
N LEU A 472 24.03 -18.38 -40.00
CA LEU A 472 25.39 -18.09 -40.47
C LEU A 472 26.30 -19.32 -40.55
N GLN A 473 26.16 -20.27 -39.62
CA GLN A 473 27.04 -21.44 -39.51
C GLN A 473 26.51 -22.67 -40.25
N ALA A 474 25.19 -22.87 -40.28
CA ALA A 474 24.61 -24.12 -40.72
C ALA A 474 23.51 -23.97 -41.80
N GLY A 475 23.03 -22.76 -42.08
CA GLY A 475 21.98 -22.49 -43.07
C GLY A 475 20.63 -23.17 -42.75
N ARG A 476 20.41 -23.55 -41.48
CA ARG A 476 19.30 -24.38 -41.02
C ARG A 476 17.98 -23.63 -40.86
N ILE A 477 18.04 -22.36 -40.45
CA ILE A 477 16.88 -21.51 -40.25
C ILE A 477 16.71 -20.55 -41.45
N PRO A 478 15.49 -20.40 -42.01
CA PRO A 478 15.23 -19.40 -43.05
C PRO A 478 15.48 -17.97 -42.55
N ARG A 479 16.09 -17.12 -43.38
CA ARG A 479 16.34 -15.69 -43.05
C ARG A 479 15.10 -14.96 -42.53
N VAL A 480 13.93 -15.24 -43.09
CA VAL A 480 12.67 -14.62 -42.66
C VAL A 480 12.35 -14.90 -41.19
N GLN A 481 12.70 -16.09 -40.67
CA GLN A 481 12.50 -16.41 -39.27
C GLN A 481 13.50 -15.65 -38.38
N VAL A 482 14.76 -15.50 -38.82
CA VAL A 482 15.76 -14.68 -38.11
C VAL A 482 15.31 -13.21 -38.06
N ASP A 483 14.83 -12.67 -39.18
CA ASP A 483 14.30 -11.29 -39.25
C ASP A 483 13.08 -11.12 -38.32
N GLN A 484 12.24 -12.16 -38.15
CA GLN A 484 11.12 -12.16 -37.20
C GLN A 484 11.60 -12.16 -35.74
N PHE A 485 12.63 -12.96 -35.40
CA PHE A 485 13.21 -12.93 -34.06
C PHE A 485 13.86 -11.58 -33.75
N GLU A 486 14.53 -10.96 -34.71
CA GLU A 486 15.06 -9.60 -34.56
C GLU A 486 13.93 -8.60 -34.28
N GLN A 487 12.85 -8.67 -35.06
CA GLN A 487 11.69 -7.79 -34.87
C GLN A 487 11.03 -7.97 -33.50
N ASN A 488 10.93 -9.21 -33.00
CA ASN A 488 10.41 -9.50 -31.67
C ASN A 488 11.32 -8.92 -30.58
N ALA A 489 12.63 -9.15 -30.65
CA ALA A 489 13.60 -8.61 -29.68
C ALA A 489 13.61 -7.06 -29.66
N LEU A 490 13.47 -6.41 -30.81
CA LEU A 490 13.33 -4.96 -30.89
C LEU A 490 12.01 -4.47 -30.29
N SER A 491 10.91 -5.21 -30.49
CA SER A 491 9.60 -4.87 -29.94
C SER A 491 9.54 -5.03 -28.42
N SER A 492 10.15 -6.08 -27.85
CA SER A 492 10.24 -6.30 -26.41
C SER A 492 11.16 -5.27 -25.76
N SER A 493 12.28 -4.92 -26.40
CA SER A 493 13.15 -3.80 -25.97
C SER A 493 12.38 -2.47 -25.90
N SER A 494 11.60 -2.14 -26.94
CA SER A 494 10.78 -0.92 -26.95
C SER A 494 9.71 -0.91 -25.86
N SER A 495 9.09 -2.06 -25.58
CA SER A 495 8.08 -2.19 -24.52
C SER A 495 8.71 -2.05 -23.13
N LEU A 496 9.84 -2.71 -22.86
CA LEU A 496 10.59 -2.57 -21.61
C LEU A 496 10.97 -1.10 -21.34
N VAL A 497 11.52 -0.40 -22.32
CA VAL A 497 11.88 1.03 -22.17
C VAL A 497 10.64 1.89 -21.91
N ARG A 498 9.49 1.56 -22.51
CA ARG A 498 8.22 2.25 -22.26
C ARG A 498 7.73 2.02 -20.83
N ASP A 499 7.79 0.79 -20.35
CA ASP A 499 7.36 0.41 -18.99
C ASP A 499 8.23 1.10 -17.93
N CYS A 500 9.55 1.13 -18.12
CA CYS A 500 10.48 1.90 -17.30
C CYS A 500 10.10 3.40 -17.24
N ASN A 501 9.83 4.05 -18.38
CA ASN A 501 9.44 5.46 -18.41
C ASN A 501 8.06 5.73 -17.79
N ASN A 502 7.12 4.79 -17.94
CA ASN A 502 5.80 4.86 -17.32
C ASN A 502 5.89 4.77 -15.79
N LEU A 503 6.80 3.94 -15.28
CA LEU A 503 7.09 3.85 -13.84
C LEU A 503 7.59 5.20 -13.31
N GLU A 504 8.59 5.82 -13.95
CA GLU A 504 9.10 7.14 -13.51
C GLU A 504 7.99 8.19 -13.45
N THR A 505 7.15 8.25 -14.48
CA THR A 505 6.00 9.18 -14.51
C THR A 505 5.00 8.88 -13.39
N SER A 506 4.81 7.61 -13.04
CA SER A 506 3.87 7.19 -11.99
C SER A 506 4.42 7.45 -10.59
N LEU A 507 5.73 7.28 -10.39
CA LEU A 507 6.42 7.69 -9.16
C LEU A 507 6.37 9.21 -8.99
N ASP A 508 6.56 10.00 -10.04
CA ASP A 508 6.45 11.45 -9.97
C ASP A 508 5.03 11.91 -9.59
N ARG A 509 3.99 11.23 -10.10
CA ARG A 509 2.61 11.48 -9.66
C ARG A 509 2.45 11.15 -8.18
N LEU A 510 2.90 9.97 -7.73
CA LEU A 510 2.86 9.59 -6.32
C LEU A 510 3.54 10.65 -5.43
N LYS A 511 4.72 11.13 -5.83
CA LYS A 511 5.43 12.22 -5.12
C LYS A 511 4.52 13.44 -4.99
N LEU A 512 3.88 13.90 -6.08
CA LEU A 512 2.97 15.05 -6.03
C LEU A 512 1.74 14.84 -5.14
N ASP A 513 1.16 13.64 -5.11
CA ASP A 513 -0.03 13.34 -4.29
C ASP A 513 0.30 13.25 -2.80
N VAL A 514 1.43 12.62 -2.45
CA VAL A 514 1.93 12.60 -1.07
C VAL A 514 2.38 14.00 -0.65
N GLY A 515 2.82 14.81 -1.63
CA GLY A 515 3.31 16.17 -1.46
C GLY A 515 4.82 16.29 -1.50
N LEU A 516 5.57 15.25 -1.87
CA LEU A 516 7.02 15.28 -2.04
C LEU A 516 7.46 16.07 -3.29
N PRO A 517 8.68 16.62 -3.33
CA PRO A 517 9.24 17.24 -4.54
C PRO A 517 9.49 16.19 -5.66
N PRO A 518 9.26 16.54 -6.94
CA PRO A 518 9.45 15.60 -8.06
C PRO A 518 10.91 15.16 -8.25
N GLU A 519 11.87 16.03 -7.94
CA GLU A 519 13.30 15.74 -8.08
C GLU A 519 13.83 14.73 -7.04
N MET A 520 13.06 14.46 -5.99
CA MET A 520 13.45 13.51 -4.96
C MET A 520 13.49 12.07 -5.53
N ALA A 521 14.61 11.37 -5.33
CA ALA A 521 14.70 9.95 -5.66
C ALA A 521 13.84 9.14 -4.68
N LEU A 522 13.05 8.21 -5.20
CA LEU A 522 12.11 7.40 -4.43
C LEU A 522 11.92 6.04 -5.09
N ASN A 523 11.85 5.01 -4.27
CA ASN A 523 11.57 3.63 -4.68
C ASN A 523 10.48 3.03 -3.78
N LEU A 524 9.90 1.90 -4.19
CA LEU A 524 8.96 1.15 -3.36
C LEU A 524 9.65 -0.07 -2.75
N ASN A 525 9.21 -0.46 -1.57
CA ASN A 525 9.50 -1.79 -1.05
C ASN A 525 8.62 -2.82 -1.80
N LEU A 526 9.25 -3.88 -2.32
CA LEU A 526 8.63 -4.92 -3.15
C LEU A 526 8.18 -6.16 -2.36
N GLU A 527 8.40 -6.20 -1.04
CA GLU A 527 7.99 -7.31 -0.17
C GLU A 527 6.48 -7.64 -0.29
N GLU A 528 5.62 -6.62 -0.38
CA GLU A 528 4.18 -6.81 -0.62
C GLU A 528 3.91 -7.47 -1.99
N LEU A 529 4.70 -7.14 -3.02
CA LEU A 529 4.57 -7.77 -4.34
C LEU A 529 5.04 -9.24 -4.30
N GLU A 530 6.12 -9.53 -3.57
CA GLU A 530 6.67 -10.88 -3.42
C GLU A 530 5.70 -11.79 -2.67
N THR A 531 5.15 -11.33 -1.54
CA THR A 531 4.14 -12.07 -0.76
C THR A 531 2.88 -12.36 -1.58
N LEU A 532 2.36 -11.38 -2.32
CA LEU A 532 1.23 -11.58 -3.23
C LEU A 532 1.56 -12.57 -4.35
N THR A 533 2.75 -12.47 -4.94
CA THR A 533 3.20 -13.37 -6.02
C THR A 533 3.35 -14.81 -5.51
N ALA A 534 3.82 -15.01 -4.28
CA ALA A 534 3.91 -16.32 -3.66
C ALA A 534 2.52 -16.93 -3.40
N SER A 535 1.56 -16.12 -2.94
CA SER A 535 0.16 -16.55 -2.78
C SER A 535 -0.49 -16.92 -4.12
N ASP A 536 -0.24 -16.13 -5.16
CA ASP A 536 -0.76 -16.38 -6.51
C ASP A 536 -0.16 -17.63 -7.14
N SER A 537 1.15 -17.83 -7.00
CA SER A 537 1.85 -19.00 -7.55
C SER A 537 1.35 -20.28 -6.89
N LEU A 538 1.16 -20.29 -5.57
CA LEU A 538 0.54 -21.41 -4.84
C LEU A 538 -0.85 -21.75 -5.40
N THR A 539 -1.65 -20.73 -5.67
CA THR A 539 -3.01 -20.91 -6.21
C THR A 539 -2.99 -21.50 -7.62
N VAL A 540 -2.04 -21.09 -8.47
CA VAL A 540 -1.83 -21.66 -9.82
C VAL A 540 -1.33 -23.10 -9.76
N THR A 541 -0.36 -23.42 -8.90
CA THR A 541 0.17 -24.78 -8.75
C THR A 541 -0.90 -25.73 -8.22
N ARG A 542 -1.73 -25.29 -7.26
CA ARG A 542 -2.90 -26.07 -6.83
C ARG A 542 -3.85 -26.36 -7.99
N GLN A 543 -4.14 -25.36 -8.84
CA GLN A 543 -4.98 -25.57 -10.01
C GLN A 543 -4.37 -26.58 -11.00
N LEU A 544 -3.05 -26.61 -11.15
CA LEU A 544 -2.34 -27.63 -11.94
C LEU A 544 -2.48 -29.03 -11.33
N VAL A 545 -2.41 -29.17 -10.00
CA VAL A 545 -2.65 -30.43 -9.27
C VAL A 545 -4.08 -30.93 -9.52
N THR A 546 -5.09 -30.08 -9.30
CA THR A 546 -6.51 -30.45 -9.49
C THR A 546 -6.81 -30.88 -10.95
N ARG A 547 -6.19 -30.21 -11.94
CA ARG A 547 -6.34 -30.57 -13.36
C ARG A 547 -5.71 -31.93 -13.67
N THR A 548 -4.49 -32.18 -13.22
CA THR A 548 -3.83 -33.48 -13.42
C THR A 548 -4.61 -34.61 -12.73
N ARG A 549 -5.06 -34.37 -11.49
CA ARG A 549 -5.91 -35.31 -10.73
C ARG A 549 -7.16 -35.69 -11.53
N ARG A 550 -7.87 -34.70 -12.06
CA ARG A 550 -9.08 -34.94 -12.88
C ARG A 550 -8.77 -35.76 -14.14
N SER A 551 -7.67 -35.45 -14.83
CA SER A 551 -7.24 -36.22 -16.00
C SER A 551 -6.93 -37.68 -15.67
N LEU A 552 -6.40 -37.96 -14.47
CA LEU A 552 -6.11 -39.32 -14.01
C LEU A 552 -7.39 -40.09 -13.63
N LEU A 553 -8.35 -39.43 -12.96
CA LEU A 553 -9.66 -40.03 -12.66
C LEU A 553 -10.41 -40.42 -13.95
N ASP A 554 -10.35 -39.56 -14.97
CA ASP A 554 -10.95 -39.84 -16.29
C ASP A 554 -10.23 -41.04 -16.96
N ALA A 555 -8.91 -41.16 -16.81
CA ALA A 555 -8.11 -42.27 -17.35
C ALA A 555 -8.37 -43.61 -16.62
N GLU A 556 -8.57 -43.58 -15.30
CA GLU A 556 -8.90 -44.75 -14.49
C GLU A 556 -10.28 -45.32 -14.88
N GLY A 557 -11.28 -44.45 -15.06
CA GLY A 557 -12.62 -44.83 -15.51
C GLY A 557 -12.68 -45.40 -16.93
N ALA A 558 -11.72 -45.04 -17.80
CA ALA A 558 -11.61 -45.52 -19.18
C ALA A 558 -10.79 -46.81 -19.33
N GLN A 559 -10.47 -47.50 -18.23
CA GLN A 559 -9.80 -48.80 -18.23
C GLN A 559 -8.36 -48.75 -18.79
N LEU A 560 -7.59 -47.72 -18.41
CA LEU A 560 -6.15 -47.55 -18.69
C LEU A 560 -5.75 -47.88 -20.14
N SER A 561 -6.43 -47.26 -21.11
CA SER A 561 -6.11 -47.45 -22.55
C SER A 561 -4.65 -47.10 -22.90
N ASP A 562 -3.97 -46.27 -22.09
CA ASP A 562 -2.56 -45.93 -22.21
C ASP A 562 -1.88 -45.95 -20.82
N ARG A 563 -1.12 -47.03 -20.54
CA ARG A 563 -0.42 -47.24 -19.27
C ARG A 563 0.65 -46.17 -19.02
N ASN A 564 1.41 -45.81 -20.06
CA ASN A 564 2.49 -44.84 -19.96
C ASN A 564 1.95 -43.45 -19.63
N ALA A 565 0.87 -43.05 -20.30
CA ALA A 565 0.23 -41.77 -20.02
C ALA A 565 -0.29 -41.69 -18.57
N ALA A 566 -0.84 -42.78 -18.03
CA ALA A 566 -1.37 -42.82 -16.66
C ALA A 566 -0.26 -42.74 -15.61
N VAL A 567 0.82 -43.51 -15.75
CA VAL A 567 1.98 -43.46 -14.83
C VAL A 567 2.66 -42.09 -14.90
N ASN A 568 2.91 -41.56 -16.11
CA ASN A 568 3.52 -40.24 -16.28
C ASN A 568 2.64 -39.12 -15.71
N GLY A 569 1.32 -39.22 -15.89
CA GLY A 569 0.37 -38.30 -15.27
C GLY A 569 0.44 -38.33 -13.74
N ALA A 570 0.58 -39.51 -13.13
CA ALA A 570 0.73 -39.66 -11.68
C ALA A 570 2.08 -39.12 -11.17
N ILE A 571 3.19 -39.32 -11.91
CA ILE A 571 4.49 -38.70 -11.59
C ILE A 571 4.38 -37.18 -11.59
N VAL A 572 3.74 -36.61 -12.62
CA VAL A 572 3.51 -35.16 -12.71
C VAL A 572 2.61 -34.67 -11.58
N LEU A 573 1.60 -35.45 -11.16
CA LEU A 573 0.73 -35.11 -10.05
C LEU A 573 1.51 -35.00 -8.74
N ILE A 574 2.30 -36.02 -8.39
CA ILE A 574 3.07 -36.03 -7.14
C ILE A 574 4.14 -34.94 -7.13
N ARG A 575 4.84 -34.73 -8.24
CA ARG A 575 5.81 -33.63 -8.35
C ARG A 575 5.16 -32.26 -8.14
N ARG A 576 4.00 -32.00 -8.77
CA ARG A 576 3.26 -30.73 -8.56
C ARG A 576 2.75 -30.60 -7.13
N LEU A 577 2.36 -31.71 -6.50
CA LEU A 577 1.95 -31.72 -5.10
C LEU A 577 3.12 -31.37 -4.16
N GLU A 578 4.30 -31.95 -4.41
CA GLU A 578 5.54 -31.65 -3.68
C GLU A 578 5.91 -30.18 -3.81
N GLU A 579 5.90 -29.62 -5.03
CA GLU A 579 6.09 -28.18 -5.29
C GLU A 579 5.09 -27.32 -4.51
N THR A 580 3.82 -27.74 -4.45
CA THR A 580 2.75 -27.03 -3.71
C THR A 580 2.99 -27.05 -2.20
N LEU A 581 3.37 -28.21 -1.66
CA LEU A 581 3.61 -28.40 -0.23
C LEU A 581 4.86 -27.64 0.23
N GLN A 582 5.92 -27.65 -0.59
CA GLN A 582 7.13 -26.88 -0.33
C GLN A 582 6.84 -25.38 -0.35
N ALA A 583 6.17 -24.86 -1.39
CA ALA A 583 5.80 -23.45 -1.46
C ALA A 583 4.92 -23.03 -0.27
N ARG A 584 4.01 -23.91 0.18
CA ARG A 584 3.20 -23.68 1.38
C ARG A 584 4.07 -23.57 2.63
N ARG A 585 5.05 -24.46 2.80
CA ARG A 585 5.96 -24.46 3.95
C ARG A 585 6.78 -23.18 4.01
N GLU A 586 7.27 -22.71 2.87
CA GLU A 586 7.99 -21.45 2.72
C GLU A 586 7.14 -20.25 3.14
N ILE A 587 5.89 -20.17 2.67
CA ILE A 587 4.94 -19.10 3.04
C ILE A 587 4.62 -19.12 4.55
N GLN A 588 4.49 -20.31 5.15
CA GLN A 588 4.19 -20.47 6.57
C GLN A 588 5.41 -20.27 7.48
N GLY A 589 6.62 -20.21 6.92
CA GLY A 589 7.86 -20.10 7.68
C GLY A 589 8.13 -21.30 8.58
N THR A 590 7.55 -22.46 8.31
CA THR A 590 7.74 -23.68 9.12
C THR A 590 8.95 -24.47 8.65
N SER A 591 9.73 -25.05 9.57
CA SER A 591 10.92 -25.84 9.21
C SER A 591 10.62 -27.34 9.08
N GLU A 592 9.55 -27.83 9.68
CA GLU A 592 9.22 -29.26 9.71
C GLU A 592 8.36 -29.65 8.50
N PRO A 593 8.72 -30.73 7.76
CA PRO A 593 7.90 -31.26 6.69
C PRO A 593 6.59 -31.85 7.25
N THR A 594 5.50 -31.63 6.53
CA THR A 594 4.18 -32.19 6.81
C THR A 594 4.20 -33.71 6.58
N GLU A 595 3.34 -34.46 7.27
CA GLU A 595 3.18 -35.91 7.06
C GLU A 595 2.97 -36.28 5.58
N ALA A 596 2.20 -35.47 4.84
CA ALA A 596 2.00 -35.65 3.40
C ALA A 596 3.31 -35.48 2.58
N GLU A 597 4.20 -34.58 2.99
CA GLU A 597 5.50 -34.34 2.34
C GLU A 597 6.50 -35.48 2.60
N LEU A 598 6.36 -36.18 3.72
CA LEU A 598 7.17 -37.36 4.00
C LEU A 598 6.74 -38.57 3.15
N GLN A 599 5.50 -38.57 2.65
CA GLN A 599 4.96 -39.65 1.81
C GLN A 599 5.25 -39.47 0.31
N THR A 600 5.52 -38.25 -0.16
CA THR A 600 5.78 -37.97 -1.59
C THR A 600 7.01 -38.72 -2.15
N PRO A 601 8.17 -38.84 -1.46
CA PRO A 601 9.36 -39.48 -2.03
C PRO A 601 9.13 -40.97 -2.33
N ARG A 602 8.42 -41.67 -1.45
CA ARG A 602 8.06 -43.09 -1.62
C ARG A 602 7.19 -43.29 -2.86
N LEU A 603 6.16 -42.46 -3.02
CA LEU A 603 5.26 -42.52 -4.18
C LEU A 603 5.99 -42.16 -5.48
N THR A 604 6.83 -41.13 -5.47
CA THR A 604 7.67 -40.75 -6.61
C THR A 604 8.58 -41.90 -7.02
N ALA A 605 9.28 -42.53 -6.07
CA ALA A 605 10.18 -43.65 -6.35
C ALA A 605 9.42 -44.87 -6.92
N LYS A 606 8.24 -45.19 -6.37
CA LYS A 606 7.39 -46.27 -6.89
C LYS A 606 6.90 -46.01 -8.32
N LEU A 607 6.43 -44.80 -8.58
CA LEU A 607 5.95 -44.40 -9.91
C LEU A 607 7.06 -44.39 -10.96
N ARG A 608 8.26 -43.92 -10.60
CA ARG A 608 9.46 -43.98 -11.47
C ARG A 608 9.90 -45.41 -11.76
N LEU A 609 9.75 -46.32 -10.81
CA LEU A 609 9.98 -47.75 -11.03
C LEU A 609 8.96 -48.35 -12.02
N LEU A 610 7.68 -48.02 -11.88
CA LEU A 610 6.64 -48.42 -12.83
C LEU A 610 6.88 -47.84 -14.24
N GLU A 611 7.30 -46.58 -14.35
CA GLU A 611 7.70 -45.93 -15.61
C GLU A 611 8.84 -46.68 -16.29
N ALA A 612 9.94 -46.93 -15.55
CA ALA A 612 11.10 -47.66 -16.06
C ALA A 612 10.74 -49.09 -16.50
N ARG A 613 9.81 -49.76 -15.79
CA ARG A 613 9.31 -51.08 -16.18
C ARG A 613 8.52 -51.06 -17.49
N LEU A 614 7.63 -50.08 -17.65
CA LEU A 614 6.85 -49.97 -18.89
C LEU A 614 7.74 -49.63 -20.09
N GLN A 615 8.77 -48.79 -19.87
CA GLN A 615 9.76 -48.46 -20.88
C GLN A 615 10.59 -49.69 -21.29
N SER A 616 11.07 -50.48 -20.33
CA SER A 616 11.84 -51.70 -20.63
C SER A 616 10.98 -52.76 -21.33
N ASP A 617 9.71 -52.93 -20.93
CA ASP A 617 8.76 -53.83 -21.61
C ASP A 617 8.48 -53.38 -23.06
N ALA A 618 8.37 -52.06 -23.31
CA ALA A 618 8.19 -51.51 -24.65
C ALA A 618 9.44 -51.71 -25.53
N LEU A 619 10.64 -51.43 -25.01
CA LEU A 619 11.91 -51.64 -25.72
C LEU A 619 12.15 -53.13 -26.02
N LYS A 620 11.81 -54.02 -25.09
CA LYS A 620 11.89 -55.46 -25.31
C LYS A 620 10.97 -55.93 -26.42
N GLN A 621 9.73 -55.44 -26.44
CA GLN A 621 8.78 -55.73 -27.52
C GLN A 621 9.24 -55.18 -28.87
N ASP A 622 9.77 -53.95 -28.92
CA ASP A 622 10.27 -53.34 -30.14
C ASP A 622 11.48 -54.10 -30.69
N ARG A 623 12.45 -54.41 -29.82
CA ARG A 623 13.59 -55.27 -30.17
C ARG A 623 13.15 -56.63 -30.69
N ASP A 624 12.28 -57.33 -29.97
CA ASP A 624 11.82 -58.67 -30.36
C ASP A 624 11.01 -58.66 -31.67
N ARG A 625 10.36 -57.53 -32.00
CA ARG A 625 9.69 -57.31 -33.28
C ARG A 625 10.69 -57.08 -34.40
N LEU A 626 11.70 -56.23 -34.18
CA LEU A 626 12.74 -55.92 -35.15
C LEU A 626 13.61 -57.15 -35.44
N LEU A 627 14.03 -57.89 -34.42
CA LEU A 627 14.87 -59.09 -34.56
C LEU A 627 14.20 -60.24 -35.33
N LYS A 628 12.86 -60.24 -35.46
CA LYS A 628 12.12 -61.20 -36.28
C LYS A 628 12.14 -60.87 -37.78
N ALA A 629 12.65 -59.71 -38.19
CA ALA A 629 12.51 -59.16 -39.54
C ALA A 629 13.77 -59.28 -40.45
N ASP A 630 14.72 -60.18 -40.15
CA ASP A 630 16.01 -60.31 -40.85
C ASP A 630 16.84 -59.00 -40.76
N THR A 631 17.15 -58.62 -39.52
CA THR A 631 17.80 -57.35 -39.14
C THR A 631 19.31 -57.36 -39.27
N ALA A 632 19.88 -56.20 -39.60
CA ALA A 632 21.32 -55.98 -39.59
C ALA A 632 21.92 -56.14 -38.17
N PRO A 633 23.17 -56.64 -38.03
CA PRO A 633 23.86 -56.81 -36.75
C PRO A 633 23.92 -55.53 -35.92
N ALA A 634 24.08 -54.38 -36.57
CA ALA A 634 24.08 -53.07 -35.92
C ALA A 634 22.77 -52.75 -35.20
N THR A 635 21.63 -53.00 -35.86
CA THR A 635 20.32 -52.78 -35.25
C THR A 635 20.09 -53.73 -34.07
N ALA A 636 20.55 -54.98 -34.18
CA ALA A 636 20.49 -55.95 -33.10
C ALA A 636 21.36 -55.53 -31.91
N PHE A 637 22.57 -55.03 -32.16
CA PHE A 637 23.48 -54.54 -31.13
C PHE A 637 22.90 -53.33 -30.39
N TYR A 638 22.59 -52.24 -31.09
CA TYR A 638 22.12 -51.00 -30.46
C TYR A 638 20.76 -51.16 -29.75
N ARG A 639 19.82 -51.94 -30.29
CA ARG A 639 18.55 -52.22 -29.58
C ARG A 639 18.74 -53.09 -28.35
N THR A 640 19.79 -53.92 -28.33
CA THR A 640 20.13 -54.69 -27.13
C THR A 640 20.84 -53.80 -26.11
N VAL A 641 21.67 -52.85 -26.54
CA VAL A 641 22.22 -51.79 -25.68
C VAL A 641 21.10 -50.98 -25.04
N ASP A 642 20.14 -50.47 -25.84
CA ASP A 642 18.99 -49.70 -25.34
C ASP A 642 18.20 -50.47 -24.26
N LEU A 643 18.02 -51.79 -24.45
CA LEU A 643 17.30 -52.61 -23.48
C LEU A 643 18.14 -52.91 -22.23
N VAL A 644 19.44 -53.18 -22.36
CA VAL A 644 20.33 -53.38 -21.20
C VAL A 644 20.37 -52.12 -20.35
N ASP A 645 20.53 -50.96 -20.98
CA ASP A 645 20.51 -49.64 -20.34
C ASP A 645 19.19 -49.41 -19.59
N SER A 646 18.05 -49.64 -20.25
CA SER A 646 16.73 -49.52 -19.62
C SER A 646 16.50 -50.52 -18.47
N LEU A 647 17.01 -51.75 -18.56
CA LEU A 647 16.93 -52.75 -17.48
C LEU A 647 17.79 -52.35 -16.28
N MET A 648 18.99 -51.81 -16.51
CA MET A 648 19.85 -51.34 -15.42
C MET A 648 19.28 -50.09 -14.74
N LEU A 649 18.68 -49.17 -15.51
CA LEU A 649 17.91 -48.06 -14.95
C LEU A 649 16.73 -48.57 -14.10
N GLN A 650 16.01 -49.59 -14.57
CA GLN A 650 14.92 -50.20 -13.83
C GLN A 650 15.39 -50.84 -12.50
N VAL A 651 16.53 -51.54 -12.50
CA VAL A 651 17.15 -52.08 -11.27
C VAL A 651 17.55 -50.96 -10.32
N GLN A 652 18.17 -49.90 -10.83
CA GLN A 652 18.56 -48.74 -10.01
C GLN A 652 17.36 -48.07 -9.33
N ARG A 653 16.24 -47.89 -10.06
CA ARG A 653 14.99 -47.35 -9.49
C ARG A 653 14.39 -48.29 -8.43
N ALA A 654 14.52 -49.61 -8.61
CA ALA A 654 14.06 -50.60 -7.63
C ALA A 654 14.88 -50.57 -6.33
N LEU A 655 16.22 -50.46 -6.44
CA LEU A 655 17.11 -50.32 -5.28
C LEU A 655 16.83 -49.02 -4.51
N ASN A 656 16.59 -47.92 -5.22
CA ASN A 656 16.23 -46.63 -4.60
C ASN A 656 14.88 -46.71 -3.85
N TYR A 657 13.85 -47.29 -4.47
CA TYR A 657 12.56 -47.49 -3.80
C TYR A 657 12.68 -48.35 -2.53
N ASP A 658 13.46 -49.44 -2.59
CA ASP A 658 13.69 -50.32 -1.44
C ASP A 658 14.42 -49.57 -0.31
N ALA A 659 15.41 -48.73 -0.65
CA ALA A 659 16.11 -47.89 0.32
C ALA A 659 15.16 -46.94 1.07
N ILE A 660 14.29 -46.22 0.34
CA ILE A 660 13.30 -45.29 0.92
C ILE A 660 12.30 -46.03 1.82
N VAL A 661 11.80 -47.19 1.38
CA VAL A 661 10.85 -47.99 2.16
C VAL A 661 11.50 -48.60 3.42
N SER A 662 12.78 -48.97 3.36
CA SER A 662 13.54 -49.47 4.51
C SER A 662 13.81 -48.37 5.54
N GLU A 663 14.06 -47.13 5.12
CA GLU A 663 14.22 -45.97 6.01
C GLU A 663 12.92 -45.64 6.76
N GLU A 664 11.76 -45.74 6.10
CA GLU A 664 10.45 -45.48 6.70
C GLU A 664 10.06 -46.53 7.76
N ASN A 665 10.45 -47.79 7.54
CA ASN A 665 10.08 -48.91 8.42
C ASN A 665 11.01 -49.09 9.63
N SER A 666 12.23 -48.51 9.67
CA SER A 666 13.12 -48.65 10.83
C SER A 666 14.32 -47.69 10.85
N GLY A 667 14.63 -47.14 12.04
CA GLY A 667 15.93 -46.55 12.33
C GLY A 667 17.03 -47.61 12.43
N ILE A 668 17.86 -47.71 11.39
CA ILE A 668 19.12 -48.48 11.27
C ILE A 668 19.00 -50.02 11.28
N ILE A 669 19.36 -50.66 10.15
CA ILE A 669 20.09 -51.94 10.14
C ILE A 669 21.20 -51.86 9.07
N GLY A 670 22.46 -51.82 9.50
CA GLY A 670 23.62 -51.70 8.61
C GLY A 670 23.87 -52.87 7.65
N GLU A 671 23.17 -54.00 7.81
CA GLU A 671 23.27 -55.16 6.90
C GLU A 671 22.48 -54.98 5.60
N GLU A 672 21.23 -54.48 5.65
CA GLU A 672 20.44 -54.22 4.43
C GLU A 672 21.02 -53.06 3.63
N ALA A 673 21.48 -52.00 4.29
CA ALA A 673 22.20 -50.90 3.64
C ALA A 673 23.54 -51.36 3.02
N ALA A 674 24.25 -52.30 3.65
CA ALA A 674 25.46 -52.88 3.06
C ALA A 674 25.15 -53.72 1.82
N GLN A 675 24.02 -54.45 1.82
CA GLN A 675 23.58 -55.22 0.66
C GLN A 675 23.15 -54.33 -0.50
N LEU A 676 22.37 -53.27 -0.25
CA LEU A 676 22.01 -52.26 -1.25
C LEU A 676 23.23 -51.59 -1.89
N ASN A 677 24.28 -51.31 -1.10
CA ASN A 677 25.55 -50.79 -1.61
C ASN A 677 26.32 -51.80 -2.49
N VAL A 678 26.25 -53.09 -2.16
CA VAL A 678 26.84 -54.15 -2.99
C VAL A 678 26.07 -54.24 -4.31
N ASP A 679 24.75 -54.25 -4.26
CA ASP A 679 23.89 -54.36 -5.43
C ASP A 679 24.06 -53.12 -6.35
N SER A 680 24.16 -51.90 -5.81
CA SER A 680 24.49 -50.69 -6.58
C SER A 680 25.83 -50.81 -7.31
N ARG A 681 26.87 -51.36 -6.66
CA ARG A 681 28.18 -51.58 -7.33
C ARG A 681 28.09 -52.60 -8.45
N THR A 682 27.19 -53.58 -8.36
CA THR A 682 26.97 -54.53 -9.46
C THR A 682 26.29 -53.86 -10.67
N VAL A 683 25.42 -52.89 -10.43
CA VAL A 683 24.83 -52.04 -11.48
C VAL A 683 25.92 -51.17 -12.13
N ASP A 684 26.79 -50.53 -11.34
CA ASP A 684 27.90 -49.74 -11.88
C ASP A 684 28.86 -50.59 -12.73
N ALA A 685 29.20 -51.79 -12.26
CA ALA A 685 30.07 -52.72 -13.00
C ALA A 685 29.43 -53.19 -14.31
N THR A 686 28.11 -53.36 -14.36
CA THR A 686 27.40 -53.73 -15.59
C THR A 686 27.36 -52.57 -16.58
N TYR A 687 27.16 -51.33 -16.14
CA TYR A 687 27.34 -50.15 -17.00
C TYR A 687 28.76 -50.03 -17.54
N GLU A 688 29.78 -50.26 -16.73
CA GLU A 688 31.18 -50.22 -17.19
C GLU A 688 31.44 -51.26 -18.28
N THR A 689 30.87 -52.47 -18.15
CA THR A 689 30.94 -53.49 -19.22
C THR A 689 30.14 -53.11 -20.47
N LEU A 690 28.99 -52.44 -20.33
CA LEU A 690 28.19 -51.93 -21.44
C LEU A 690 28.97 -50.88 -22.23
N ASP A 691 29.56 -49.91 -21.53
CA ASP A 691 30.37 -48.83 -22.12
C ASP A 691 31.59 -49.40 -22.88
N GLN A 692 32.26 -50.42 -22.32
CA GLN A 692 33.36 -51.12 -23.01
C GLN A 692 32.91 -51.80 -24.30
N LEU A 693 31.72 -52.43 -24.31
CA LEU A 693 31.15 -53.06 -25.50
C LEU A 693 30.72 -52.03 -26.56
N VAL A 694 30.15 -50.90 -26.15
CA VAL A 694 29.81 -49.80 -27.07
C VAL A 694 31.07 -49.19 -27.68
N LEU A 695 32.13 -49.02 -26.88
CA LEU A 695 33.41 -48.51 -27.37
C LEU A 695 34.08 -49.48 -28.34
N SER A 696 34.05 -50.79 -28.05
CA SER A 696 34.60 -51.82 -28.94
C SER A 696 33.83 -51.89 -30.26
N TRP A 697 32.50 -51.74 -30.22
CA TRP A 697 31.66 -51.62 -31.42
C TRP A 697 32.07 -50.41 -32.27
N LYS A 698 32.17 -49.22 -31.67
CA LYS A 698 32.60 -47.99 -32.38
C LYS A 698 33.99 -48.11 -33.00
N THR A 699 34.91 -48.79 -32.32
CA THR A 699 36.26 -49.03 -32.86
C THR A 699 36.27 -50.08 -33.98
N ALA A 700 35.47 -51.14 -33.89
CA ALA A 700 35.32 -52.12 -34.96
C ALA A 700 34.67 -51.51 -36.22
N GLU A 701 33.68 -50.62 -36.05
CA GLU A 701 33.06 -49.84 -37.12
C GLU A 701 34.05 -48.89 -37.80
N ALA A 702 34.80 -48.11 -37.03
CA ALA A 702 35.84 -47.21 -37.56
C ALA A 702 36.95 -47.94 -38.32
N ASN A 703 37.27 -49.18 -37.91
CA ASN A 703 38.30 -50.00 -38.53
C ASN A 703 37.79 -50.90 -39.67
N GLN A 704 36.48 -50.86 -40.00
CA GLN A 704 35.82 -51.72 -41.00
C GLN A 704 35.98 -53.23 -40.74
N ASN A 705 36.10 -53.64 -39.47
CA ASN A 705 36.27 -55.04 -39.07
C ASN A 705 34.90 -55.71 -38.85
N PHE A 706 34.20 -56.02 -39.94
CA PHE A 706 32.84 -56.58 -39.91
C PHE A 706 32.75 -58.00 -39.32
N ASP A 707 33.85 -58.76 -39.29
CA ASP A 707 33.88 -60.13 -38.75
C ASP A 707 33.71 -60.16 -37.21
N GLU A 708 34.02 -59.06 -36.51
CA GLU A 708 33.90 -58.97 -35.04
C GLU A 708 32.47 -58.60 -34.58
N PHE A 709 31.58 -58.21 -35.50
CA PHE A 709 30.23 -57.76 -35.16
C PHE A 709 29.35 -58.87 -34.58
N ASP A 710 29.44 -60.09 -35.11
CA ASP A 710 28.67 -61.23 -34.60
C ASP A 710 29.12 -61.61 -33.17
N ASP A 711 30.43 -61.57 -32.91
CA ASP A 711 31.00 -61.82 -31.58
C ASP A 711 30.58 -60.74 -30.56
N LEU A 712 30.50 -59.48 -30.98
CA LEU A 712 30.02 -58.37 -30.13
C LEU A 712 28.51 -58.44 -29.87
N VAL A 713 27.72 -58.87 -30.86
CA VAL A 713 26.28 -59.14 -30.69
C VAL A 713 26.06 -60.30 -29.70
N ASP A 714 26.86 -61.35 -29.77
CA ASP A 714 26.81 -62.45 -28.79
C ASP A 714 27.23 -61.99 -27.38
N ALA A 715 28.23 -61.11 -27.28
CA ALA A 715 28.68 -60.56 -26.01
C ALA A 715 27.61 -59.68 -25.34
N ILE A 716 26.97 -58.77 -26.09
CA ILE A 716 25.89 -57.93 -25.56
C ILE A 716 24.65 -58.75 -25.21
N ASN A 717 24.35 -59.83 -25.93
CA ASN A 717 23.26 -60.75 -25.58
C ASN A 717 23.53 -61.53 -24.27
N ARG A 718 24.79 -61.84 -23.96
CA ARG A 718 25.16 -62.42 -22.64
C ARG A 718 25.01 -61.39 -21.54
N LEU A 719 25.43 -60.15 -21.78
CA LEU A 719 25.24 -59.05 -20.82
C LEU A 719 23.75 -58.80 -20.58
N LEU A 720 22.94 -58.84 -21.64
CA LEU A 720 21.48 -58.80 -21.54
C LEU A 720 20.95 -59.91 -20.64
N ALA A 721 21.33 -61.17 -20.86
CA ALA A 721 20.85 -62.28 -20.02
C ALA A 721 21.20 -62.07 -18.53
N ALA A 722 22.39 -61.57 -18.23
CA ALA A 722 22.79 -61.21 -16.87
C ALA A 722 21.96 -60.02 -16.32
N SER A 723 21.69 -59.02 -17.15
CA SER A 723 20.87 -57.86 -16.77
C SER A 723 19.40 -58.23 -16.52
N GLU A 724 18.85 -59.19 -17.27
CA GLU A 724 17.50 -59.72 -17.05
C GLU A 724 17.41 -60.53 -15.75
N GLU A 725 18.47 -61.25 -15.39
CA GLU A 725 18.57 -61.98 -14.11
C GLU A 725 18.64 -61.03 -12.91
N LEU A 726 19.40 -59.94 -13.02
CA LEU A 726 19.45 -58.88 -12.00
C LEU A 726 18.11 -58.14 -11.88
N ALA A 727 17.47 -57.81 -13.01
CA ALA A 727 16.13 -57.24 -12.99
C ALA A 727 15.12 -58.21 -12.35
N ALA A 728 15.29 -59.52 -12.57
CA ALA A 728 14.44 -60.53 -11.97
C ALA A 728 14.57 -60.59 -10.44
N SER A 729 15.79 -60.52 -9.91
CA SER A 729 16.02 -60.62 -8.47
C SER A 729 15.54 -59.37 -7.72
N HIS A 730 15.75 -58.18 -8.27
CA HIS A 730 15.50 -56.92 -7.56
C HIS A 730 14.16 -56.26 -7.88
N VAL A 731 13.65 -56.39 -9.11
CA VAL A 731 12.44 -55.67 -9.54
C VAL A 731 11.18 -56.50 -9.39
N ASP A 732 11.20 -57.79 -9.74
CA ASP A 732 9.97 -58.62 -9.72
C ASP A 732 9.39 -58.80 -8.31
N ARG A 733 10.22 -58.66 -7.27
CA ARG A 733 9.79 -58.67 -5.87
C ARG A 733 8.96 -57.43 -5.49
N LEU A 734 9.11 -56.33 -6.23
CA LEU A 734 8.48 -55.03 -5.97
C LEU A 734 7.34 -54.73 -6.95
N VAL A 735 7.46 -55.17 -8.21
CA VAL A 735 6.47 -54.93 -9.27
C VAL A 735 6.12 -56.25 -9.98
N PRO A 736 4.82 -56.60 -10.14
CA PRO A 736 4.41 -57.86 -10.76
C PRO A 736 4.83 -58.01 -12.22
N ARG A 737 5.15 -59.25 -12.64
CA ARG A 737 5.45 -59.60 -14.05
C ARG A 737 4.20 -59.80 -14.92
N ASP A 738 3.08 -60.25 -14.35
CA ASP A 738 1.86 -60.51 -15.12
C ASP A 738 1.25 -59.17 -15.56
N PRO A 739 0.99 -58.94 -16.87
CA PRO A 739 0.37 -57.72 -17.35
C PRO A 739 -0.93 -57.33 -16.64
N LYS A 740 -1.71 -58.30 -16.15
CA LYS A 740 -2.97 -58.03 -15.41
C LYS A 740 -2.73 -57.60 -13.97
N GLU A 741 -1.76 -58.22 -13.30
CA GLU A 741 -1.38 -57.87 -11.94
C GLU A 741 -0.68 -56.49 -11.93
N LEU A 742 0.13 -56.22 -12.95
CA LEU A 742 0.76 -54.91 -13.20
C LEU A 742 -0.28 -53.81 -13.41
N ASP A 743 -1.35 -54.07 -14.18
CA ASP A 743 -2.44 -53.11 -14.33
C ASP A 743 -3.12 -52.79 -12.98
N SER A 744 -3.31 -53.80 -12.11
CA SER A 744 -3.87 -53.57 -10.78
C SER A 744 -2.92 -52.79 -9.86
N GLU A 745 -1.61 -53.01 -9.98
CA GLU A 745 -0.58 -52.31 -9.19
C GLU A 745 -0.45 -50.84 -9.63
N ILE A 746 -0.55 -50.58 -10.94
CA ILE A 746 -0.61 -49.23 -11.51
C ILE A 746 -1.87 -48.53 -10.99
N GLN A 747 -3.04 -49.17 -11.06
CA GLN A 747 -4.29 -48.60 -10.53
C GLN A 747 -4.20 -48.30 -9.03
N ALA A 748 -3.67 -49.22 -8.24
CA ALA A 748 -3.50 -49.03 -6.80
C ALA A 748 -2.58 -47.84 -6.49
N THR A 749 -1.45 -47.72 -7.20
CA THR A 749 -0.48 -46.63 -7.00
C THR A 749 -1.02 -45.27 -7.45
N ILE A 750 -1.78 -45.23 -8.55
CA ILE A 750 -2.50 -44.01 -8.98
C ILE A 750 -3.56 -43.63 -7.95
N SER A 751 -4.35 -44.58 -7.46
CA SER A 751 -5.37 -44.33 -6.44
C SER A 751 -4.75 -43.84 -5.13
N GLU A 752 -3.58 -44.36 -4.74
CA GLU A 752 -2.82 -43.88 -3.58
C GLU A 752 -2.33 -42.43 -3.78
N SER A 753 -1.83 -42.13 -4.99
CA SER A 753 -1.40 -40.77 -5.36
C SER A 753 -2.56 -39.76 -5.33
N ILE A 754 -3.73 -40.14 -5.84
CA ILE A 754 -4.95 -39.32 -5.79
C ILE A 754 -5.43 -39.16 -4.34
N GLY A 755 -5.37 -40.24 -3.54
CA GLY A 755 -5.73 -40.21 -2.12
C GLY A 755 -4.86 -39.26 -1.30
N LEU A 756 -3.56 -39.19 -1.59
CA LEU A 756 -2.65 -38.24 -0.96
C LEU A 756 -3.02 -36.80 -1.32
N VAL A 757 -3.36 -36.53 -2.58
CA VAL A 757 -3.85 -35.20 -2.99
C VAL A 757 -5.15 -34.84 -2.27
N ASP A 758 -6.09 -35.78 -2.13
CA ASP A 758 -7.36 -35.54 -1.42
C ASP A 758 -7.14 -35.21 0.06
N GLN A 759 -6.15 -35.85 0.70
CA GLN A 759 -5.74 -35.51 2.07
C GLN A 759 -5.21 -34.07 2.17
N VAL A 760 -4.49 -33.58 1.16
CA VAL A 760 -3.91 -32.24 1.15
C VAL A 760 -4.92 -31.16 0.74
N GLU A 761 -5.76 -31.40 -0.29
CA GLU A 761 -6.74 -30.44 -0.81
C GLU A 761 -7.84 -30.07 0.21
N THR A 762 -8.12 -30.92 1.20
CA THR A 762 -9.10 -30.61 2.27
C THR A 762 -8.64 -29.54 3.27
N SER A 763 -7.40 -29.06 3.15
CA SER A 763 -6.88 -27.97 3.98
C SER A 763 -7.03 -26.62 3.26
N ASP A 764 -7.89 -25.73 3.79
CA ASP A 764 -8.34 -24.44 3.23
C ASP A 764 -7.24 -23.36 3.01
N LEU A 765 -6.17 -23.66 2.29
CA LEU A 765 -5.12 -22.68 1.96
C LEU A 765 -4.96 -22.55 0.45
N GLY A 766 -5.42 -21.41 -0.08
CA GLY A 766 -5.24 -21.00 -1.47
C GLY A 766 -6.53 -20.48 -2.12
N GLY A 767 -6.43 -19.32 -2.75
CA GLY A 767 -7.54 -18.62 -3.40
C GLY A 767 -8.22 -17.57 -2.52
N LEU A 768 -9.01 -16.71 -3.17
CA LEU A 768 -9.69 -15.60 -2.51
C LEU A 768 -10.94 -16.08 -1.74
N ASP A 769 -11.13 -15.52 -0.54
CA ASP A 769 -12.25 -15.84 0.33
C ASP A 769 -13.63 -15.55 -0.30
N PRO A 770 -14.67 -16.31 0.09
CA PRO A 770 -16.01 -16.07 -0.39
C PRO A 770 -16.58 -14.74 0.09
N VAL A 771 -17.21 -14.02 -0.85
CA VAL A 771 -17.93 -12.77 -0.58
C VAL A 771 -19.32 -13.09 -0.03
N ASP A 772 -19.36 -13.53 1.23
CA ASP A 772 -20.56 -13.94 1.96
C ASP A 772 -21.26 -12.78 2.70
N VAL A 773 -21.30 -11.62 2.05
CA VAL A 773 -21.96 -10.43 2.60
C VAL A 773 -23.39 -10.31 2.05
N GLU A 774 -24.37 -10.23 2.95
CA GLU A 774 -25.75 -9.94 2.58
C GLU A 774 -25.86 -8.51 2.05
N THR A 775 -26.42 -8.37 0.84
CA THR A 775 -26.51 -7.07 0.15
C THR A 775 -27.38 -6.07 0.91
N ASP A 776 -28.47 -6.54 1.51
CA ASP A 776 -29.37 -5.68 2.29
C ASP A 776 -28.70 -5.19 3.58
N GLN A 777 -27.93 -6.06 4.25
CA GLN A 777 -27.14 -5.69 5.42
C GLN A 777 -26.10 -4.62 5.09
N ALA A 778 -25.34 -4.80 4.00
CA ALA A 778 -24.34 -3.83 3.56
C ALA A 778 -24.95 -2.47 3.18
N MET A 779 -26.09 -2.48 2.47
CA MET A 779 -26.81 -1.24 2.14
C MET A 779 -27.31 -0.52 3.39
N LEU A 780 -27.89 -1.25 4.35
CA LEU A 780 -28.34 -0.67 5.61
C LEU A 780 -27.18 -0.08 6.41
N LEU A 781 -26.05 -0.80 6.48
CA LEU A 781 -24.83 -0.34 7.13
C LEU A 781 -24.36 0.99 6.52
N ALA A 782 -24.27 1.07 5.20
CA ALA A 782 -23.85 2.29 4.49
C ALA A 782 -24.81 3.47 4.71
N LEU A 783 -26.14 3.25 4.62
CA LEU A 783 -27.15 4.29 4.85
C LEU A 783 -27.19 4.84 6.29
N TYR A 784 -26.53 4.15 7.20
CA TYR A 784 -26.49 4.48 8.61
C TYR A 784 -25.13 5.08 9.01
N GLN A 785 -23.99 4.54 8.54
CA GLN A 785 -22.66 5.02 8.93
C GLN A 785 -22.15 6.20 8.09
N ARG A 786 -22.56 6.32 6.82
CA ARG A 786 -21.98 7.31 5.90
C ARG A 786 -22.13 8.75 6.37
N LEU A 787 -20.99 9.44 6.44
CA LEU A 787 -20.89 10.79 6.99
C LEU A 787 -21.46 11.87 6.04
N ASP A 788 -21.31 11.68 4.72
CA ASP A 788 -21.87 12.56 3.70
C ASP A 788 -23.41 12.53 3.69
N LEU A 789 -24.01 11.35 3.86
CA LEU A 789 -25.46 11.20 4.00
C LEU A 789 -25.98 11.85 5.28
N ALA A 790 -25.22 11.79 6.37
CA ALA A 790 -25.55 12.50 7.61
C ALA A 790 -25.55 14.02 7.42
N ASN A 791 -24.63 14.57 6.63
CA ASN A 791 -24.63 15.99 6.24
C ASN A 791 -25.85 16.33 5.38
N GLN A 792 -26.18 15.51 4.37
CA GLN A 792 -27.34 15.72 3.51
C GLN A 792 -28.69 15.67 4.28
N ARG A 793 -28.81 14.80 5.29
CA ARG A 793 -29.95 14.80 6.22
C ARG A 793 -30.00 16.09 7.04
N GLY A 794 -28.83 16.59 7.42
CA GLY A 794 -28.69 17.87 8.11
C GLY A 794 -29.19 19.05 7.28
N ASP A 795 -28.79 19.12 6.01
CA ASP A 795 -29.22 20.15 5.06
C ASP A 795 -30.74 20.16 4.86
N LEU A 796 -31.39 18.99 4.85
CA LEU A 796 -32.84 18.90 4.75
C LEU A 796 -33.53 19.54 5.98
N ALA A 797 -32.98 19.31 7.17
CA ALA A 797 -33.48 19.94 8.40
C ALA A 797 -33.26 21.45 8.40
N ASP A 798 -32.11 21.94 7.89
CA ASP A 798 -31.85 23.37 7.72
C ASP A 798 -32.83 24.00 6.72
N ALA A 799 -33.03 23.39 5.55
CA ALA A 799 -34.00 23.85 4.55
C ALA A 799 -35.43 23.91 5.11
N ARG A 800 -35.82 22.94 5.95
CA ARG A 800 -37.11 22.97 6.65
C ARG A 800 -37.20 24.12 7.65
N ARG A 801 -36.15 24.36 8.43
CA ARG A 801 -36.10 25.47 9.38
C ARG A 801 -36.21 26.81 8.65
N GLN A 802 -35.55 26.95 7.49
CA GLN A 802 -35.65 28.13 6.64
C GLN A 802 -37.07 28.40 6.13
N ILE A 803 -37.89 27.37 5.88
CA ILE A 803 -39.34 27.56 5.59
C ILE A 803 -40.01 28.30 6.73
N LYS A 804 -39.76 27.87 7.97
CA LYS A 804 -40.36 28.45 9.16
C LYS A 804 -39.89 29.89 9.37
N LEU A 805 -38.59 30.17 9.23
CA LEU A 805 -38.06 31.53 9.33
C LEU A 805 -38.63 32.46 8.25
N ALA A 806 -38.75 31.98 7.01
CA ALA A 806 -39.37 32.73 5.93
C ALA A 806 -40.89 32.94 6.13
N ALA A 807 -41.57 31.98 6.74
CA ALA A 807 -42.99 32.09 7.10
C ALA A 807 -43.22 33.14 8.20
N ASP A 808 -42.32 33.23 9.20
CA ASP A 808 -42.40 34.24 10.24
C ASP A 808 -42.22 35.67 9.70
N ASN A 809 -41.47 35.86 8.60
CA ASN A 809 -41.36 37.14 7.90
C ASN A 809 -42.66 37.57 7.18
N LEU A 810 -43.61 36.65 6.95
CA LEU A 810 -44.93 36.99 6.40
C LEU A 810 -45.90 37.49 7.47
N ARG A 811 -45.61 37.26 8.75
CA ARG A 811 -46.44 37.66 9.88
C ARG A 811 -46.20 39.13 10.23
N SER A 812 -47.02 39.67 11.12
CA SER A 812 -46.75 40.98 11.73
C SER A 812 -45.51 40.89 12.61
N ILE A 813 -44.66 41.92 12.57
CA ILE A 813 -43.44 42.00 13.38
C ILE A 813 -43.70 43.01 14.49
N LEU A 814 -43.41 42.61 15.72
CA LEU A 814 -43.51 43.48 16.89
C LEU A 814 -42.16 43.56 17.57
N ASP A 815 -41.57 44.75 17.55
CA ASP A 815 -40.32 45.06 18.22
C ASP A 815 -40.55 46.04 19.35
N LEU A 816 -40.06 45.67 20.53
CA LEU A 816 -39.96 46.55 21.69
C LEU A 816 -38.54 47.10 21.75
N ASN A 817 -38.41 48.42 21.71
CA ASN A 817 -37.14 49.10 21.90
C ASN A 817 -37.22 50.07 23.09
N VAL A 818 -36.38 49.86 24.09
CA VAL A 818 -36.22 50.70 25.27
C VAL A 818 -34.85 51.35 25.22
N THR A 819 -34.81 52.65 24.98
CA THR A 819 -33.58 53.45 25.01
C THR A 819 -33.64 54.43 26.18
N HIS A 820 -32.70 54.34 27.11
CA HIS A 820 -32.49 55.29 28.19
C HIS A 820 -31.18 56.04 27.94
N ARG A 821 -31.22 57.36 27.83
CA ARG A 821 -30.04 58.22 27.66
C ARG A 821 -29.92 59.15 28.85
N LEU A 822 -28.73 59.27 29.40
CA LEU A 822 -28.35 60.22 30.43
C LEU A 822 -27.23 61.07 29.85
N PHE A 823 -27.42 62.39 29.76
CA PHE A 823 -26.39 63.29 29.26
C PHE A 823 -26.23 64.50 30.18
N THR A 824 -25.01 65.03 30.27
CA THR A 824 -24.75 66.31 30.97
C THR A 824 -25.04 67.49 30.04
N ASN A 825 -25.69 68.54 30.55
CA ASN A 825 -26.07 69.71 29.74
C ASN A 825 -24.85 70.60 29.43
N ARG A 826 -24.65 70.98 28.16
CA ARG A 826 -23.51 71.79 27.68
C ARG A 826 -23.54 73.27 28.11
N ASN A 827 -24.62 73.76 28.72
CA ASN A 827 -24.86 75.19 28.95
C ASN A 827 -24.60 75.72 30.38
N ILE A 828 -24.06 74.92 31.29
CA ILE A 828 -23.86 75.34 32.70
C ILE A 828 -22.36 75.39 33.02
N ILE A 829 -21.85 76.58 33.33
CA ILE A 829 -20.43 76.94 33.57
C ILE A 829 -19.92 76.42 34.95
N ASN A 830 -20.64 75.50 35.60
CA ASN A 830 -20.23 74.94 36.88
C ASN A 830 -19.58 73.56 36.71
N ASN A 831 -18.28 73.52 36.98
CA ASN A 831 -17.50 72.29 37.05
C ASN A 831 -18.00 71.42 38.21
N PHE A 832 -18.41 70.17 37.90
CA PHE A 832 -18.74 69.07 38.82
C PHE A 832 -20.14 68.99 39.44
N GLU A 833 -21.18 69.57 38.85
CA GLU A 833 -22.55 69.23 39.24
C GLU A 833 -23.07 68.04 38.39
N SER A 834 -23.12 66.84 38.99
CA SER A 834 -23.64 65.63 38.35
C SER A 834 -25.18 65.57 38.44
N SER A 835 -25.88 66.63 38.02
CA SER A 835 -27.34 66.60 38.04
C SER A 835 -27.86 65.68 36.94
N ALA A 836 -28.73 64.73 37.30
CA ALA A 836 -29.36 63.79 36.38
C ALA A 836 -30.50 64.44 35.55
N ASP A 837 -30.46 65.77 35.39
CA ASP A 837 -31.54 66.56 34.78
C ASP A 837 -31.65 66.32 33.27
N GLY A 838 -30.56 65.88 32.62
CA GLY A 838 -30.51 65.50 31.20
C GLY A 838 -30.84 64.03 30.93
N SER A 839 -31.86 63.47 31.60
CA SER A 839 -32.31 62.11 31.34
C SER A 839 -33.43 62.06 30.29
N ASN A 840 -33.34 61.11 29.36
CA ASN A 840 -34.35 60.87 28.35
C ASN A 840 -34.58 59.37 28.20
N THR A 841 -35.77 58.92 28.61
CA THR A 841 -36.21 57.53 28.38
C THR A 841 -37.18 57.51 27.23
N ARG A 842 -36.87 56.75 26.18
CA ARG A 842 -37.73 56.48 25.05
C ARG A 842 -38.09 55.01 25.02
N LEU A 843 -39.38 54.73 25.09
CA LEU A 843 -39.94 53.41 24.86
C LEU A 843 -40.68 53.45 23.51
N SER A 844 -40.23 52.62 22.57
CA SER A 844 -40.74 52.56 21.21
C SER A 844 -41.29 51.17 20.95
N PHE A 845 -42.54 51.10 20.49
CA PHE A 845 -43.12 49.88 19.93
C PHE A 845 -43.21 50.06 18.43
N SER A 846 -42.54 49.19 17.68
CA SER A 846 -42.63 49.15 16.23
C SER A 846 -43.46 47.93 15.85
N LEU A 847 -44.67 48.18 15.33
CA LEU A 847 -45.53 47.15 14.76
C LEU A 847 -45.49 47.28 13.24
N ASP A 848 -44.79 46.36 12.59
CA ASP A 848 -44.83 46.23 11.14
C ASP A 848 -45.99 45.29 10.74
N THR A 849 -46.96 45.83 10.01
CA THR A 849 -48.17 45.10 9.63
C THR A 849 -48.05 44.55 8.20
N PRO A 850 -48.58 43.34 7.91
CA PRO A 850 -48.36 42.65 6.65
C PRO A 850 -49.27 43.16 5.52
N LEU A 851 -49.20 44.46 5.19
CA LEU A 851 -50.02 45.07 4.14
C LEU A 851 -49.50 44.75 2.73
N ASN A 852 -48.18 44.67 2.54
CA ASN A 852 -47.54 44.29 1.28
C ASN A 852 -46.24 43.52 1.53
N ARG A 853 -46.30 42.19 1.37
CA ARG A 853 -45.19 41.25 1.60
C ARG A 853 -44.76 40.52 0.33
N ARG A 854 -44.78 41.17 -0.84
CA ARG A 854 -44.51 40.49 -2.12
C ARG A 854 -43.10 39.91 -2.21
N LEU A 855 -42.11 40.60 -1.64
CA LEU A 855 -40.73 40.11 -1.62
C LEU A 855 -40.61 38.91 -0.68
N GLU A 856 -41.13 39.01 0.54
CA GLU A 856 -41.12 37.96 1.55
C GLU A 856 -41.92 36.73 1.11
N ARG A 857 -43.04 36.93 0.38
CA ARG A 857 -43.81 35.85 -0.25
C ARG A 857 -42.95 35.09 -1.26
N ASN A 858 -42.17 35.81 -2.07
CA ASN A 858 -41.26 35.17 -3.02
C ASN A 858 -40.16 34.41 -2.26
N THR A 859 -39.57 34.98 -1.21
CA THR A 859 -38.59 34.29 -0.35
C THR A 859 -39.16 33.03 0.29
N TYR A 860 -40.38 33.08 0.84
CA TYR A 860 -41.07 31.91 1.38
C TYR A 860 -41.34 30.85 0.31
N ARG A 861 -41.76 31.28 -0.89
CA ARG A 861 -41.97 30.34 -2.00
C ARG A 861 -40.66 29.70 -2.45
N VAL A 862 -39.56 30.46 -2.46
CA VAL A 862 -38.20 29.94 -2.71
C VAL A 862 -37.82 28.92 -1.65
N ALA A 863 -38.00 29.21 -0.36
CA ALA A 863 -37.72 28.26 0.72
C ALA A 863 -38.50 26.94 0.59
N LEU A 864 -39.78 26.98 0.20
CA LEU A 864 -40.57 25.78 -0.09
C LEU A 864 -40.02 24.99 -1.30
N ILE A 865 -39.57 25.69 -2.35
CA ILE A 865 -38.98 25.07 -3.54
C ILE A 865 -37.64 24.42 -3.16
N ASP A 866 -36.81 25.11 -2.39
CA ASP A 866 -35.50 24.65 -1.98
C ASP A 866 -35.60 23.44 -1.05
N TYR A 867 -36.53 23.43 -0.08
CA TYR A 867 -36.82 22.22 0.69
C TYR A 867 -37.18 21.01 -0.19
N ASN A 868 -38.04 21.21 -1.20
CA ASN A 868 -38.39 20.13 -2.11
C ASN A 868 -37.21 19.70 -3.00
N ARG A 869 -36.28 20.61 -3.33
CA ARG A 869 -35.01 20.29 -4.01
C ARG A 869 -34.10 19.48 -3.10
N THR A 870 -33.85 19.92 -1.87
CA THR A 870 -33.02 19.21 -0.90
C THR A 870 -33.60 17.84 -0.54
N ARG A 871 -34.93 17.71 -0.44
CA ARG A 871 -35.59 16.42 -0.23
C ARG A 871 -35.34 15.45 -1.39
N ARG A 872 -35.37 15.94 -2.64
CA ARG A 872 -35.03 15.11 -3.81
C ARG A 872 -33.55 14.76 -3.82
N ALA A 873 -32.67 15.70 -3.48
CA ALA A 873 -31.23 15.44 -3.36
C ALA A 873 -30.90 14.38 -2.29
N LEU A 874 -31.62 14.37 -1.15
CA LEU A 874 -31.48 13.32 -0.15
C LEU A 874 -31.90 11.94 -0.70
N ILE A 875 -33.06 11.87 -1.36
CA ILE A 875 -33.53 10.61 -1.98
C ILE A 875 -32.53 10.13 -3.04
N GLU A 876 -32.04 11.03 -3.87
CA GLU A 876 -31.02 10.74 -4.88
C GLU A 876 -29.73 10.23 -4.25
N GLN A 877 -29.24 10.84 -3.16
CA GLN A 877 -28.05 10.37 -2.44
C GLN A 877 -28.27 8.98 -1.84
N GLU A 878 -29.42 8.73 -1.21
CA GLU A 878 -29.75 7.40 -0.66
C GLU A 878 -29.80 6.34 -1.77
N ASP A 879 -30.37 6.67 -2.94
CA ASP A 879 -30.44 5.74 -4.07
C ASP A 879 -29.06 5.52 -4.71
N ASN A 880 -28.22 6.55 -4.81
CA ASN A 880 -26.83 6.44 -5.27
C ASN A 880 -26.00 5.56 -4.35
N ILE A 881 -26.15 5.69 -3.02
CA ILE A 881 -25.46 4.83 -2.04
C ILE A 881 -25.91 3.38 -2.18
N LYS A 882 -27.22 3.12 -2.26
CA LYS A 882 -27.74 1.76 -2.47
C LYS A 882 -27.22 1.18 -3.79
N PHE A 883 -27.15 1.99 -4.85
CA PHE A 883 -26.64 1.57 -6.14
C PHE A 883 -25.15 1.24 -6.08
N ALA A 884 -24.33 2.10 -5.47
CA ALA A 884 -22.89 1.89 -5.29
C ALA A 884 -22.60 0.57 -4.58
N ILE A 885 -23.18 0.34 -3.39
CA ILE A 885 -22.97 -0.90 -2.62
C ILE A 885 -23.38 -2.16 -3.40
N ARG A 886 -24.48 -2.08 -4.17
CA ARG A 886 -24.91 -3.20 -5.01
C ARG A 886 -23.94 -3.45 -6.15
N GLU A 887 -23.31 -2.41 -6.68
CA GLU A 887 -22.30 -2.51 -7.71
C GLU A 887 -21.00 -3.06 -7.14
N ASP A 888 -20.52 -2.54 -6.01
CA ASP A 888 -19.31 -3.01 -5.33
C ASP A 888 -19.39 -4.51 -5.03
N LEU A 889 -20.50 -4.99 -4.46
CA LEU A 889 -20.71 -6.42 -4.18
C LEU A 889 -20.87 -7.28 -5.44
N ARG A 890 -21.27 -6.71 -6.58
CA ARG A 890 -21.29 -7.43 -7.87
C ARG A 890 -19.90 -7.48 -8.48
N GLN A 891 -19.17 -6.37 -8.44
CA GLN A 891 -17.82 -6.27 -8.94
C GLN A 891 -16.89 -7.19 -8.14
N LEU A 892 -16.97 -7.19 -6.80
CA LEU A 892 -16.20 -8.11 -5.96
C LEU A 892 -16.41 -9.58 -6.32
N ARG A 893 -17.67 -10.00 -6.51
CA ARG A 893 -18.00 -11.36 -6.96
C ARG A 893 -17.48 -11.63 -8.38
N LEU A 894 -17.55 -10.64 -9.27
CA LEU A 894 -17.02 -10.72 -10.62
C LEU A 894 -15.49 -10.85 -10.61
N ARG A 895 -14.77 -10.06 -9.81
CA ARG A 895 -13.31 -10.10 -9.67
C ARG A 895 -12.82 -11.41 -9.10
N ARG A 896 -13.51 -11.94 -8.09
CA ARG A 896 -13.24 -13.29 -7.59
C ARG A 896 -13.34 -14.34 -8.70
N ASN A 897 -14.44 -14.33 -9.45
CA ASN A 897 -14.62 -15.26 -10.58
C ASN A 897 -13.56 -15.04 -11.68
N GLN A 898 -13.17 -13.79 -11.95
CA GLN A 898 -12.12 -13.46 -12.93
C GLN A 898 -10.76 -13.97 -12.47
N PHE A 899 -10.42 -13.79 -11.20
CA PHE A 899 -9.22 -14.34 -10.59
C PHE A 899 -9.16 -15.86 -10.76
N GLU A 900 -10.23 -16.58 -10.42
CA GLU A 900 -10.31 -18.05 -10.61
C GLU A 900 -10.10 -18.45 -12.09
N ILE A 901 -10.69 -17.70 -13.03
CA ILE A 901 -10.51 -17.92 -14.47
C ILE A 901 -9.05 -17.65 -14.88
N SER A 902 -8.44 -16.58 -14.37
CA SER A 902 -7.05 -16.20 -14.66
C SER A 902 -6.07 -17.23 -14.11
N VAL A 903 -6.31 -17.78 -12.92
CA VAL A 903 -5.57 -18.90 -12.36
C VAL A 903 -5.67 -20.13 -13.28
N ALA A 904 -6.89 -20.48 -13.73
CA ALA A 904 -7.09 -21.60 -14.65
C ALA A 904 -6.42 -21.37 -16.03
N ARG A 905 -6.36 -20.13 -16.51
CA ARG A 905 -5.66 -19.75 -17.75
C ARG A 905 -4.14 -19.83 -17.58
N ALA A 906 -3.60 -19.36 -16.45
CA ALA A 906 -2.18 -19.44 -16.15
C ALA A 906 -1.72 -20.91 -16.08
N ALA A 907 -2.48 -21.76 -15.38
CA ALA A 907 -2.23 -23.20 -15.36
C ALA A 907 -2.25 -23.82 -16.76
N LEU A 908 -3.24 -23.51 -17.60
CA LEU A 908 -3.29 -24.01 -18.98
C LEU A 908 -2.13 -23.49 -19.84
N ALA A 909 -1.76 -22.22 -19.68
CA ALA A 909 -0.66 -21.62 -20.43
C ALA A 909 0.67 -22.25 -20.03
N TYR A 910 0.88 -22.55 -18.75
CA TYR A 910 2.02 -23.31 -18.26
C TYR A 910 2.12 -24.68 -18.94
N GLU A 911 1.03 -25.44 -18.99
CA GLU A 911 1.02 -26.75 -19.66
C GLU A 911 1.36 -26.65 -21.15
N ARG A 912 0.95 -25.56 -21.82
CA ARG A 912 1.34 -25.30 -23.22
C ARG A 912 2.83 -25.03 -23.37
N VAL A 913 3.45 -24.28 -22.45
CA VAL A 913 4.90 -24.06 -22.45
C VAL A 913 5.63 -25.39 -22.32
N VAL A 914 5.24 -26.22 -21.34
CA VAL A 914 5.84 -27.54 -21.13
C VAL A 914 5.67 -28.44 -22.36
N SER A 915 4.46 -28.49 -22.93
CA SER A 915 4.17 -29.31 -24.12
C SER A 915 4.93 -28.86 -25.36
N THR A 916 4.92 -27.56 -25.67
CA THR A 916 5.60 -27.02 -26.86
C THR A 916 7.10 -27.17 -26.76
N ARG A 917 7.65 -27.02 -25.56
CA ARG A 917 9.07 -27.32 -25.27
C ARG A 917 9.42 -28.77 -25.53
N LEU A 918 8.64 -29.71 -24.97
CA LEU A 918 8.90 -31.14 -25.15
C LEU A 918 8.82 -31.54 -26.64
N GLN A 919 7.86 -30.97 -27.37
CA GLN A 919 7.72 -31.17 -28.82
C GLN A 919 8.91 -30.62 -29.61
N LEU A 920 9.43 -29.45 -29.22
CA LEU A 920 10.64 -28.87 -29.80
C LEU A 920 11.87 -29.75 -29.53
N GLN A 921 12.08 -30.19 -28.28
CA GLN A 921 13.19 -31.06 -27.90
C GLN A 921 13.18 -32.42 -28.63
N LEU A 922 12.00 -33.01 -28.79
CA LEU A 922 11.85 -34.31 -29.45
C LEU A 922 11.74 -34.17 -30.98
N SER A 923 11.73 -32.95 -31.53
CA SER A 923 11.45 -32.67 -32.95
C SER A 923 10.14 -33.31 -33.44
N VAL A 924 9.11 -33.35 -32.59
CA VAL A 924 7.82 -33.98 -32.87
C VAL A 924 6.74 -32.91 -33.09
N GLY A 925 5.91 -33.07 -34.12
CA GLY A 925 4.67 -32.29 -34.27
C GLY A 925 4.80 -30.97 -35.04
N ASN A 926 5.87 -30.76 -35.81
CA ASN A 926 6.11 -29.53 -36.61
C ASN A 926 6.11 -28.22 -35.78
N VAL A 927 6.45 -28.30 -34.48
CA VAL A 927 6.57 -27.14 -33.60
C VAL A 927 7.89 -26.43 -33.88
N VAL A 928 7.84 -25.11 -34.09
CA VAL A 928 9.03 -24.29 -34.29
C VAL A 928 9.35 -23.48 -33.04
N ALA A 929 10.59 -23.00 -32.89
CA ALA A 929 11.02 -22.18 -31.75
C ALA A 929 10.10 -20.96 -31.49
N ARG A 930 9.47 -20.42 -32.55
CA ARG A 930 8.47 -19.36 -32.42
C ARG A 930 7.23 -19.80 -31.61
N ASP A 931 6.71 -21.00 -31.81
CA ASP A 931 5.50 -21.45 -31.12
C ASP A 931 5.75 -21.61 -29.62
N PHE A 932 6.97 -22.02 -29.25
CA PHE A 932 7.41 -22.02 -27.85
C PHE A 932 7.47 -20.60 -27.26
N LEU A 933 8.07 -19.64 -27.97
CA LEU A 933 8.10 -18.23 -27.51
C LEU A 933 6.69 -17.65 -27.35
N GLU A 934 5.78 -17.98 -28.28
CA GLU A 934 4.37 -17.57 -28.19
C GLU A 934 3.67 -18.20 -26.97
N ALA A 935 3.94 -19.47 -26.68
CA ALA A 935 3.44 -20.13 -25.47
C ALA A 935 4.01 -19.49 -24.19
N GLN A 936 5.30 -19.13 -24.18
CA GLN A 936 5.95 -18.46 -23.05
C GLN A 936 5.32 -17.07 -22.81
N GLN A 937 5.14 -16.28 -23.85
CA GLN A 937 4.52 -14.95 -23.75
C GLN A 937 3.07 -15.03 -23.28
N ALA A 938 2.32 -16.05 -23.73
CA ALA A 938 0.97 -16.30 -23.26
C ALA A 938 0.95 -16.67 -21.76
N PHE A 939 1.94 -17.42 -21.29
CA PHE A 939 2.07 -17.77 -19.87
C PHE A 939 2.40 -16.55 -19.00
N THR A 940 3.40 -15.74 -19.36
CA THR A 940 3.75 -14.54 -18.60
C THR A 940 2.59 -13.53 -18.58
N SER A 941 1.86 -13.38 -19.68
CA SER A 941 0.65 -12.55 -19.76
C SER A 941 -0.48 -13.07 -18.85
N ALA A 942 -0.65 -14.40 -18.78
CA ALA A 942 -1.65 -15.00 -17.91
C ALA A 942 -1.30 -14.81 -16.42
N LEU A 943 -0.03 -14.91 -16.05
CA LEU A 943 0.45 -14.64 -14.69
C LEU A 943 0.24 -13.18 -14.28
N ASN A 944 0.52 -12.24 -15.18
CA ASN A 944 0.21 -10.83 -14.94
C ASN A 944 -1.30 -10.59 -14.74
N SER A 945 -2.14 -11.35 -15.45
CA SER A 945 -3.59 -11.30 -15.27
C SER A 945 -4.01 -11.81 -13.88
N VAL A 946 -3.37 -12.87 -13.36
CA VAL A 946 -3.62 -13.37 -11.99
C VAL A 946 -3.31 -12.29 -10.97
N ALA A 947 -2.09 -11.72 -11.01
CA ALA A 947 -1.68 -10.67 -10.08
C ALA A 947 -2.57 -9.41 -10.18
N SER A 948 -2.91 -9.00 -11.41
CA SER A 948 -3.80 -7.87 -11.65
C SER A 948 -5.21 -8.11 -11.11
N ASP A 949 -5.78 -9.32 -11.27
CA ASP A 949 -7.11 -9.66 -10.78
C ASP A 949 -7.13 -9.75 -9.25
N HIS A 950 -6.08 -10.30 -8.63
CA HIS A 950 -5.91 -10.33 -7.18
C HIS A 950 -5.83 -8.91 -6.59
N ILE A 951 -4.93 -8.08 -7.11
CA ILE A 951 -4.81 -6.68 -6.67
C ILE A 951 -6.12 -5.91 -6.90
N SER A 952 -6.82 -6.16 -8.02
CA SER A 952 -8.12 -5.53 -8.27
C SER A 952 -9.16 -5.94 -7.22
N PHE A 953 -9.16 -7.21 -6.78
CA PHE A 953 -10.02 -7.67 -5.69
C PHE A 953 -9.70 -6.95 -4.37
N ILE A 954 -8.42 -6.79 -4.01
CA ILE A 954 -8.00 -6.03 -2.83
C ILE A 954 -8.51 -4.58 -2.90
N LEU A 955 -8.34 -3.91 -4.04
CA LEU A 955 -8.80 -2.53 -4.22
C LEU A 955 -10.33 -2.39 -4.16
N GLU A 956 -11.08 -3.32 -4.75
CA GLU A 956 -12.54 -3.33 -4.65
C GLU A 956 -13.03 -3.63 -3.23
N ARG A 957 -12.28 -4.43 -2.47
CA ARG A 957 -12.56 -4.67 -1.05
C ARG A 957 -12.40 -3.38 -0.26
N ILE A 958 -11.28 -2.69 -0.42
CA ILE A 958 -11.02 -1.39 0.21
C ILE A 958 -12.11 -0.37 -0.15
N ALA A 959 -12.55 -0.34 -1.42
CA ALA A 959 -13.64 0.53 -1.87
C ALA A 959 -14.97 0.22 -1.16
N LEU A 960 -15.36 -1.06 -1.06
CA LEU A 960 -16.56 -1.47 -0.30
C LEU A 960 -16.50 -0.97 1.15
N PHE A 961 -15.36 -1.13 1.82
CA PHE A 961 -15.19 -0.69 3.21
C PHE A 961 -15.23 0.84 3.36
N LEU A 962 -14.80 1.60 2.35
CA LEU A 962 -14.98 3.05 2.30
C LEU A 962 -16.47 3.41 2.13
N ASP A 963 -17.18 2.74 1.23
CA ASP A 963 -18.58 3.03 0.94
C ASP A 963 -19.53 2.62 2.06
N THR A 964 -19.17 1.62 2.86
CA THR A 964 -19.85 1.29 4.13
C THR A 964 -19.34 2.10 5.32
N GLU A 965 -18.38 3.02 5.12
CA GLU A 965 -17.77 3.87 6.15
C GLU A 965 -17.13 3.05 7.32
N SER A 966 -16.70 1.83 7.02
CA SER A 966 -16.15 0.86 7.97
C SER A 966 -14.63 0.99 8.17
N ILE A 967 -13.91 1.69 7.28
CA ILE A 967 -12.48 1.96 7.44
C ILE A 967 -12.20 2.69 8.76
N ARG A 968 -11.18 2.22 9.49
CA ARG A 968 -10.63 2.85 10.69
C ARG A 968 -9.15 3.11 10.45
N LEU A 969 -8.79 4.39 10.43
CA LEU A 969 -7.40 4.81 10.25
C LEU A 969 -6.73 4.92 11.62
N ASN A 970 -5.48 4.48 11.69
CA ASN A 970 -4.60 4.71 12.83
C ASN A 970 -4.07 6.17 12.85
N GLU A 971 -3.19 6.53 13.79
CA GLU A 971 -2.68 7.92 13.89
C GLU A 971 -1.89 8.36 12.65
N TYR A 972 -1.30 7.39 11.93
CA TYR A 972 -0.52 7.60 10.71
C TYR A 972 -1.38 7.61 9.44
N GLY A 973 -2.71 7.54 9.57
CA GLY A 973 -3.62 7.56 8.41
C GLY A 973 -3.64 6.25 7.61
N TYR A 974 -3.18 5.14 8.18
CA TYR A 974 -3.16 3.81 7.58
C TYR A 974 -4.27 2.90 8.16
N TRP A 975 -4.75 1.93 7.37
CA TRP A 975 -5.73 0.92 7.80
C TRP A 975 -5.07 -0.46 7.88
N ASP A 976 -5.00 -1.04 9.07
CA ASP A 976 -4.22 -2.26 9.32
C ASP A 976 -4.78 -3.51 8.61
N GLU A 977 -6.10 -3.56 8.39
CA GLU A 977 -6.78 -4.69 7.72
C GLU A 977 -6.65 -4.65 6.18
N THR A 978 -5.75 -3.82 5.63
CA THR A 978 -5.50 -3.74 4.18
C THR A 978 -4.97 -5.04 3.59
N ARG A 979 -4.24 -5.84 4.38
CA ARG A 979 -3.67 -7.14 3.96
C ARG A 979 -4.60 -8.34 4.15
N ASP A 980 -5.74 -8.16 4.81
CA ASP A 980 -6.66 -9.25 5.10
C ASP A 980 -7.64 -9.47 3.95
N ASP A 981 -7.64 -10.63 3.29
CA ASP A 981 -8.53 -10.92 2.16
C ASP A 981 -9.99 -11.13 2.56
N ARG A 982 -10.28 -11.23 3.86
CA ARG A 982 -11.64 -11.46 4.37
C ARG A 982 -12.55 -10.25 4.13
N VAL A 983 -13.74 -10.53 3.58
CA VAL A 983 -14.79 -9.52 3.39
C VAL A 983 -15.82 -9.62 4.51
N VAL A 984 -15.43 -9.22 5.73
CA VAL A 984 -16.32 -9.24 6.90
C VAL A 984 -16.68 -7.82 7.30
N LEU A 985 -17.96 -7.46 7.14
CA LEU A 985 -18.48 -6.16 7.58
C LEU A 985 -18.89 -6.20 9.05
N PRO A 986 -18.79 -5.06 9.77
CA PRO A 986 -19.29 -4.97 11.14
C PRO A 986 -20.82 -5.17 11.19
N ALA A 987 -21.31 -5.63 12.34
CA ALA A 987 -22.74 -5.79 12.56
C ALA A 987 -23.49 -4.45 12.43
N VAL A 988 -24.70 -4.50 11.88
CA VAL A 988 -25.57 -3.31 11.76
C VAL A 988 -26.09 -2.96 13.16
N PRO A 989 -25.78 -1.77 13.70
CA PRO A 989 -26.28 -1.35 15.00
C PRO A 989 -27.74 -0.84 14.90
N ASP A 990 -28.41 -0.65 16.05
CA ASP A 990 -29.71 0.02 16.07
C ASP A 990 -29.56 1.49 15.63
N PHE A 991 -30.45 1.93 14.75
CA PHE A 991 -30.42 3.25 14.11
C PHE A 991 -30.49 4.38 15.14
N TYR A 992 -31.35 4.26 16.16
CA TYR A 992 -31.53 5.31 17.15
C TYR A 992 -30.44 5.31 18.23
N ASP A 993 -29.83 4.16 18.50
CA ASP A 993 -28.74 4.07 19.49
C ASP A 993 -27.52 4.84 19.04
N MET A 994 -27.22 4.81 17.74
CA MET A 994 -26.05 5.48 17.22
C MET A 994 -26.32 6.74 16.40
N ASN A 995 -27.59 7.02 16.06
CA ASN A 995 -27.98 8.33 15.55
C ASN A 995 -29.21 8.85 16.29
N PRO A 996 -29.08 9.18 17.60
CA PRO A 996 -30.19 9.63 18.41
C PRO A 996 -30.78 10.97 17.94
N ASN A 997 -30.01 11.75 17.16
CA ASN A 997 -30.45 13.05 16.63
C ASN A 997 -30.07 13.16 15.14
N PRO A 998 -30.78 12.45 14.23
CA PRO A 998 -30.42 12.37 12.81
C PRO A 998 -30.53 13.71 12.08
N TYR A 999 -31.24 14.67 12.67
CA TYR A 999 -31.40 16.03 12.17
C TYR A 999 -30.62 17.06 12.99
N GLY A 1000 -29.66 16.62 13.81
CA GLY A 1000 -28.82 17.47 14.66
C GLY A 1000 -29.56 18.05 15.88
N ARG A 1001 -28.78 18.61 16.81
CA ARG A 1001 -29.28 19.22 18.06
C ARG A 1001 -29.40 20.73 17.96
N LEU A 1002 -30.29 21.31 18.76
CA LEU A 1002 -30.41 22.74 18.96
C LEU A 1002 -29.54 23.20 20.15
N PRO A 1003 -28.99 24.43 20.11
CA PRO A 1003 -28.31 25.04 21.25
C PRO A 1003 -29.18 25.05 22.53
N ALA A 1004 -28.74 24.39 23.60
CA ALA A 1004 -29.54 24.13 24.80
C ALA A 1004 -29.98 25.39 25.57
N CYS A 1005 -29.18 26.46 25.51
CA CYS A 1005 -29.41 27.68 26.27
C CYS A 1005 -30.41 28.65 25.63
N LEU A 1006 -30.84 28.39 24.39
CA LEU A 1006 -31.71 29.30 23.63
C LEU A 1006 -33.18 28.89 23.72
N LYS A 1007 -34.06 29.87 23.86
CA LYS A 1007 -35.51 29.63 24.00
C LYS A 1007 -36.21 29.66 22.64
N TYR A 1008 -36.03 28.60 21.84
CA TYR A 1008 -36.71 28.45 20.55
C TYR A 1008 -38.24 28.37 20.68
N SER A 1009 -38.96 28.67 19.59
CA SER A 1009 -40.39 28.36 19.49
C SER A 1009 -40.68 26.85 19.55
N ASP A 1010 -41.90 26.50 19.96
CA ASP A 1010 -42.37 25.10 20.00
C ASP A 1010 -42.30 24.43 18.62
N GLU A 1011 -42.55 25.19 17.55
CA GLU A 1011 -42.51 24.72 16.18
C GLU A 1011 -41.10 24.28 15.77
N ILE A 1012 -40.04 24.98 16.20
CA ILE A 1012 -38.66 24.54 15.95
C ILE A 1012 -38.29 23.34 16.85
N ARG A 1013 -38.71 23.35 18.12
CA ARG A 1013 -38.41 22.26 19.08
C ARG A 1013 -39.09 20.94 18.77
N GLN A 1014 -40.22 20.91 18.08
CA GLN A 1014 -40.87 19.66 17.67
C GLN A 1014 -40.15 18.95 16.53
N ASN A 1015 -39.18 19.61 15.88
CA ASN A 1015 -38.52 19.12 14.67
C ASN A 1015 -37.08 18.63 14.91
N HIS A 1016 -36.60 18.70 16.14
CA HIS A 1016 -35.27 18.30 16.63
C HIS A 1016 -35.46 17.55 17.93
#